data_AF-A0A833T4V6-F1
#
_entry.id   AF-A0A833T4V6-F1
#
_cell.length_a   1.000
_cell.length_b   1.000
_cell.length_c   1.000
_cell.angle_alpha   90.00
_cell.angle_beta   90.00
_cell.angle_gamma   90.00
#
_symmetry.space_group_name_H-M   'P 1'
#
loop_
_entity.id
_entity.type
_entity.pdbx_description
1 polymer ?
#
loop_
_entity_poly.entity_id
_entity_poly.type
_entity_poly.pdbx_seq_one_letter_code
_entity_poly.pdbx_strand_id
1 'polypeptide(L)'
;MARPLGLVRLRWIVILLAVGVIFVLSDVLFTWRQLTTSVWSAATSSSSPRPVHSGGARANPATIQAIYDAVAKLKDSADVQKLAQLVDRLNESEAADLLRKVDPQAKASAVITAAKAAASVPPLTLLEDEKDNTLRVETEQLKAQEVEATKEENRIITLESQLLHSLRKITQKTMLPRGIVLPLYDDLVPLGLSLIMELRSLGVTLPVEIPHCGDLNPKLITTISNKSKHLGQMYVYNACEVAAKEKSLLDASKPIFCKDLDECHHKFRSGDIKILGLIYSRFDELMLVDADALMMQSPTSLWETEKYQKTGTLFFNDRISQTNTSLGFRPASRLHSNDLRHYLSSADVSIFRQLPTIQREKATTASDVALLFEPSDILLNSHAWNGRSGHQMDSSLLLWSKKRQSRATAVLASFVSLNDVGRPPSDGEKELFFLACELAETQFSFSDFGVGAAGSDFKDHGEGKSIICGQPAQFYPVKPQDEGNVGLLYLNSDAIMEYKPKTQPVYYSKARTADVYPGSFSDWELPQDCPFDVTGVPFSDLQVQRILLRQRLHDIAVEWERNALMSENESEQTQADAVVNTKLDALLKQLADDTPFEEIAAPASAEPAAVAPASTTPTPQALQQANKWADFMKTARERAELEKQMETRLIHSLNTLSQQTSVPRGIVLPLYDKITTLGVSLILQLRSLGVDLPIEVPHCGDFDEAYGEAIMKKRAQLGEVYVYNACKIAATAKSLLDPSKQLFCKDLDNCHRRFRNFAIKVLGVVYSRFEEIMLMDADALLFQSPMALWETNKYQTTGTLFFNDRIAEANFSMGLGYKPAKRPNIMAIEDYLSKADVDLFRNIPTIPRPNASAKLIAADESTVTLHFQPSEGLLKSHPWKGRSAHRVDSSVLLWNKKRQPRATAILASIISLNDVPRPPSYGDKEFFFVACELAETQYAFSDFATGSAGSDFRDKGENKSIICGSAAHHFPEKAESTPIQEVSLMYMNTDYIMRYKPKKSPMYYAAARPRDVFPGTFEERKLLMMCPFDITGVKFSDVEVQQIYQRQQFFGIAKDWEDDFKEPAGAEREAAETLTNEKLEVLLDRRKNGPPFEDATDPPKDPDKDAQEKKVVALQAKADTLRDQEKQLVHTLNQIAQQTTVKRGM
;
A
#
# COMPACT_ATOMS: atom_id res chain seq x y z
N MET A 1 -19.67 8.77 -56.28
CA MET A 1 -21.04 9.12 -55.87
C MET A 1 -20.97 9.78 -54.52
N ALA A 2 -21.40 11.05 -54.42
CA ALA A 2 -21.32 11.86 -53.22
C ALA A 2 -22.72 12.10 -52.63
N ARG A 3 -22.87 11.99 -51.30
CA ARG A 3 -23.89 12.67 -50.49
C ARG A 3 -23.40 12.91 -49.05
N PRO A 4 -23.92 13.93 -48.34
CA PRO A 4 -23.16 14.74 -47.39
C PRO A 4 -23.65 14.63 -45.93
N LEU A 5 -22.78 14.88 -44.96
CA LEU A 5 -23.14 15.07 -43.55
C LEU A 5 -22.24 16.15 -42.93
N GLY A 6 -22.70 17.39 -42.99
CA GLY A 6 -21.95 18.52 -42.44
C GLY A 6 -22.81 19.78 -42.38
N LEU A 7 -23.83 19.81 -41.52
CA LEU A 7 -24.49 21.08 -41.16
C LEU A 7 -25.14 21.12 -39.75
N VAL A 8 -25.03 20.08 -38.92
CA VAL A 8 -25.73 20.02 -37.61
C VAL A 8 -24.84 20.44 -36.42
N ARG A 9 -23.51 20.41 -36.55
CA ARG A 9 -22.59 20.70 -35.42
C ARG A 9 -22.30 22.18 -35.15
N LEU A 10 -22.69 23.11 -36.02
CA LEU A 10 -22.33 24.54 -35.87
C LEU A 10 -23.32 25.34 -34.98
N ARG A 11 -24.55 24.86 -34.78
CA ARG A 11 -25.57 25.58 -33.98
C ARG A 11 -25.42 25.40 -32.46
N TRP A 12 -24.80 24.30 -32.01
CA TRP A 12 -24.63 24.00 -30.58
C TRP A 12 -23.47 24.75 -29.92
N ILE A 13 -22.43 25.09 -30.70
CA ILE A 13 -21.24 25.79 -30.21
C ILE A 13 -21.56 27.27 -29.89
N VAL A 14 -22.47 27.90 -30.62
CA VAL A 14 -22.88 29.30 -30.40
C VAL A 14 -23.74 29.44 -29.12
N ILE A 15 -24.49 28.40 -28.74
CA ILE A 15 -25.34 28.40 -27.54
C ILE A 15 -24.49 28.18 -26.27
N LEU A 16 -23.48 27.32 -26.33
CA LEU A 16 -22.56 27.07 -25.21
C LEU A 16 -21.68 28.30 -24.88
N LEU A 17 -21.32 29.11 -25.88
CA LEU A 17 -20.57 30.35 -25.68
C LEU A 17 -21.40 31.47 -25.02
N ALA A 18 -22.72 31.51 -25.23
CA ALA A 18 -23.60 32.50 -24.61
C ALA A 18 -23.84 32.23 -23.11
N VAL A 19 -23.83 30.96 -22.68
CA VAL A 19 -24.02 30.57 -21.27
C VAL A 19 -22.76 30.85 -20.42
N GLY A 20 -21.57 30.74 -21.02
CA GLY A 20 -20.30 31.04 -20.35
C GLY A 20 -20.10 32.51 -19.98
N VAL A 21 -20.70 33.45 -20.73
CA VAL A 21 -20.56 34.90 -20.46
C VAL A 21 -21.46 35.37 -19.31
N ILE A 22 -22.57 34.67 -19.04
CA ILE A 22 -23.50 35.02 -17.95
C ILE A 22 -22.94 34.62 -16.57
N PHE A 23 -22.14 33.55 -16.50
CA PHE A 23 -21.54 33.09 -15.24
C PHE A 23 -20.43 34.01 -14.72
N VAL A 24 -19.64 34.62 -15.61
CA VAL A 24 -18.51 35.51 -15.25
C VAL A 24 -18.99 36.86 -14.71
N LEU A 25 -20.20 37.33 -15.08
CA LEU A 25 -20.77 38.59 -14.58
C LEU A 25 -21.37 38.49 -13.17
N SER A 26 -21.67 37.29 -12.67
CA SER A 26 -22.27 37.10 -11.33
C SER A 26 -21.23 37.08 -10.20
N ASP A 27 -20.03 36.55 -10.46
CA ASP A 27 -18.95 36.46 -9.45
C ASP A 27 -18.29 37.83 -9.15
N VAL A 28 -18.32 38.75 -10.12
CA VAL A 28 -17.78 40.11 -9.97
C VAL A 28 -18.70 41.01 -9.12
N LEU A 29 -20.00 40.70 -9.05
CA LEU A 29 -20.97 41.45 -8.23
C LEU A 29 -21.01 40.99 -6.76
N PHE A 30 -20.58 39.76 -6.45
CA PHE A 30 -20.60 39.23 -5.09
C PHE A 30 -19.36 39.64 -4.28
N THR A 31 -18.20 39.77 -4.94
CA THR A 31 -16.92 40.17 -4.31
C THR A 31 -16.84 41.65 -3.94
N TRP A 32 -17.70 42.51 -4.51
CA TRP A 32 -17.76 43.94 -4.18
C TRP A 32 -18.58 44.27 -2.91
N ARG A 33 -19.36 43.31 -2.39
CA ARG A 33 -20.23 43.52 -1.21
C ARG A 33 -19.59 43.17 0.13
N GLN A 34 -18.41 42.54 0.14
CA GLN A 34 -17.71 42.13 1.38
C GLN A 34 -16.58 43.07 1.84
N LEU A 35 -16.25 44.13 1.09
CA LEU A 35 -15.13 45.04 1.42
C LEU A 35 -15.53 46.37 2.08
N THR A 36 -16.80 46.55 2.48
CA THR A 36 -17.21 47.71 3.28
C THR A 36 -18.05 47.27 4.46
N THR A 37 -17.41 47.04 5.61
CA THR A 37 -17.71 47.69 6.90
C THR A 37 -16.95 46.96 8.01
N SER A 38 -15.92 47.60 8.53
CA SER A 38 -15.43 47.40 9.89
C SER A 38 -15.47 48.76 10.59
N VAL A 39 -15.82 48.77 11.89
CA VAL A 39 -15.22 49.58 12.99
C VAL A 39 -16.27 50.03 14.04
N TRP A 40 -16.07 49.50 15.25
CA TRP A 40 -16.28 50.06 16.61
C TRP A 40 -17.44 49.67 17.54
N SER A 41 -16.98 49.45 18.78
CA SER A 41 -17.54 49.01 20.06
C SER A 41 -18.56 49.94 20.73
N ALA A 42 -19.48 49.37 21.52
CA ALA A 42 -19.52 49.48 23.00
C ALA A 42 -20.92 49.16 23.61
N ALA A 43 -20.90 48.42 24.73
CA ALA A 43 -21.80 48.47 25.90
C ALA A 43 -23.29 48.00 25.86
N THR A 44 -23.57 47.10 26.84
CA THR A 44 -24.76 46.96 27.71
C THR A 44 -26.09 46.31 27.25
N SER A 45 -26.37 45.18 27.92
CA SER A 45 -27.63 44.71 28.56
C SER A 45 -28.91 44.36 27.77
N SER A 46 -29.31 43.09 27.98
CA SER A 46 -30.67 42.57 28.29
C SER A 46 -31.72 42.34 27.20
N SER A 47 -32.35 41.15 27.34
CA SER A 47 -33.70 40.71 26.91
C SER A 47 -33.90 40.08 25.52
N SER A 48 -34.39 38.83 25.56
CA SER A 48 -35.09 38.11 24.48
C SER A 48 -36.60 38.46 24.50
N PRO A 49 -37.47 37.95 23.60
CA PRO A 49 -37.44 37.88 22.12
C PRO A 49 -38.79 38.30 21.46
N ARG A 50 -38.85 38.55 20.14
CA ARG A 50 -39.92 38.14 19.15
C ARG A 50 -39.89 38.93 17.81
N PRO A 51 -40.51 38.40 16.71
CA PRO A 51 -39.91 38.37 15.37
C PRO A 51 -40.61 39.23 14.31
N VAL A 52 -39.93 39.48 13.18
CA VAL A 52 -40.55 39.82 11.88
C VAL A 52 -39.78 39.18 10.72
N HIS A 53 -40.53 38.53 9.81
CA HIS A 53 -40.12 37.83 8.60
C HIS A 53 -39.74 38.75 7.42
N SER A 54 -38.73 38.37 6.63
CA SER A 54 -38.86 38.25 5.17
C SER A 54 -37.67 37.47 4.57
N GLY A 55 -37.96 36.35 3.91
CA GLY A 55 -37.03 35.56 3.11
C GLY A 55 -37.86 34.71 2.14
N GLY A 56 -37.68 34.92 0.84
CA GLY A 56 -38.50 34.29 -0.21
C GLY A 56 -38.35 32.76 -0.21
N ALA A 57 -39.47 32.04 -0.33
CA ALA A 57 -39.51 30.58 -0.39
C ALA A 57 -39.10 30.05 -1.78
N ARG A 58 -38.40 28.90 -1.79
CA ARG A 58 -38.00 28.14 -2.99
C ARG A 58 -39.21 27.74 -3.86
N ALA A 59 -38.94 27.48 -5.14
CA ALA A 59 -39.94 26.93 -6.06
C ALA A 59 -40.56 25.62 -5.56
N ASN A 60 -41.83 25.42 -5.90
CA ASN A 60 -42.62 24.23 -5.67
C ASN A 60 -41.95 23.02 -6.34
N PRO A 61 -41.75 21.92 -5.60
CA PRO A 61 -41.17 20.68 -6.12
C PRO A 61 -41.83 20.16 -7.41
N ALA A 62 -43.15 20.38 -7.58
CA ALA A 62 -43.86 19.94 -8.78
C ALA A 62 -43.43 20.69 -10.06
N THR A 63 -43.15 21.99 -9.93
CA THR A 63 -42.69 22.85 -11.03
C THR A 63 -41.23 22.52 -11.39
N ILE A 64 -40.41 22.23 -10.38
CA ILE A 64 -39.02 21.76 -10.56
C ILE A 64 -38.98 20.41 -11.28
N GLN A 65 -39.84 19.46 -10.88
CA GLN A 65 -39.89 18.13 -11.51
C GLN A 65 -40.29 18.20 -12.99
N ALA A 66 -41.26 19.06 -13.33
CA ALA A 66 -41.67 19.26 -14.72
C ALA A 66 -40.54 19.82 -15.60
N ILE A 67 -39.66 20.66 -15.05
CA ILE A 67 -38.47 21.18 -15.75
C ILE A 67 -37.49 20.03 -16.03
N TYR A 68 -37.24 19.18 -15.04
CA TYR A 68 -36.36 18.01 -15.23
C TYR A 68 -36.88 17.05 -16.29
N ASP A 69 -38.18 16.76 -16.27
CA ASP A 69 -38.80 15.85 -17.23
C ASP A 69 -38.78 16.41 -18.67
N ALA A 70 -38.90 17.73 -18.82
CA ALA A 70 -38.79 18.41 -20.12
C ALA A 70 -37.34 18.42 -20.65
N VAL A 71 -36.36 18.65 -19.76
CA VAL A 71 -34.93 18.66 -20.10
C VAL A 71 -34.41 17.26 -20.41
N ALA A 72 -34.86 16.23 -19.69
CA ALA A 72 -34.46 14.84 -19.91
C ALA A 72 -34.88 14.27 -21.28
N LYS A 73 -35.89 14.87 -21.93
CA LYS A 73 -36.30 14.51 -23.30
C LYS A 73 -35.37 15.05 -24.39
N LEU A 74 -34.49 16.00 -24.07
CA LEU A 74 -33.48 16.55 -24.97
C LEU A 74 -32.18 15.72 -24.80
N LYS A 75 -31.95 14.75 -25.71
CA LYS A 75 -30.90 13.72 -25.59
C LYS A 75 -29.46 14.27 -25.53
N ASP A 76 -28.94 14.55 -24.33
CA ASP A 76 -27.51 14.44 -23.94
C ASP A 76 -27.38 14.49 -22.40
N SER A 77 -26.79 13.48 -21.75
CA SER A 77 -26.94 13.27 -20.28
C SER A 77 -25.98 14.06 -19.39
N ALA A 78 -24.91 14.63 -19.94
CA ALA A 78 -23.88 15.33 -19.14
C ALA A 78 -24.32 16.75 -18.68
N ASP A 79 -25.25 17.38 -19.38
CA ASP A 79 -25.73 18.73 -19.04
C ASP A 79 -26.90 18.73 -18.03
N VAL A 80 -27.59 17.58 -17.86
CA VAL A 80 -28.75 17.43 -16.96
C VAL A 80 -28.35 17.60 -15.49
N GLN A 81 -27.19 17.06 -15.08
CA GLN A 81 -26.69 17.19 -13.70
C GLN A 81 -26.25 18.62 -13.36
N LYS A 82 -25.71 19.36 -14.34
CA LYS A 82 -25.35 20.78 -14.16
C LYS A 82 -26.59 21.66 -14.08
N LEU A 83 -27.64 21.34 -14.84
CA LEU A 83 -28.92 22.05 -14.76
C LEU A 83 -29.58 21.83 -13.40
N ALA A 84 -29.46 20.63 -12.82
CA ALA A 84 -30.09 20.31 -11.54
C ALA A 84 -29.61 21.16 -10.36
N GLN A 85 -28.32 21.45 -10.33
CA GLN A 85 -27.76 22.35 -9.33
C GLN A 85 -28.20 23.80 -9.47
N LEU A 86 -28.77 24.18 -10.62
CA LEU A 86 -29.24 25.53 -10.92
C LEU A 86 -30.76 25.67 -10.72
N VAL A 87 -31.54 24.65 -11.10
CA VAL A 87 -33.01 24.63 -10.98
C VAL A 87 -33.45 24.63 -9.50
N ASP A 88 -32.73 23.93 -8.62
CA ASP A 88 -33.02 23.86 -7.17
C ASP A 88 -32.81 25.20 -6.42
N ARG A 89 -32.24 26.21 -7.10
CA ARG A 89 -32.04 27.57 -6.56
C ARG A 89 -33.06 28.58 -7.05
N LEU A 90 -33.95 28.20 -7.96
CA LEU A 90 -34.96 29.11 -8.52
C LEU A 90 -36.11 29.31 -7.53
N ASN A 91 -36.65 30.52 -7.51
CA ASN A 91 -37.95 30.77 -6.90
C ASN A 91 -39.09 30.41 -7.88
N GLU A 92 -40.33 30.31 -7.38
CA GLU A 92 -41.45 29.78 -8.17
C GLU A 92 -41.72 30.56 -9.47
N SER A 93 -41.47 31.87 -9.47
CA SER A 93 -41.63 32.72 -10.65
C SER A 93 -40.60 32.40 -11.73
N GLU A 94 -39.34 32.17 -11.33
CA GLU A 94 -38.25 31.88 -12.25
C GLU A 94 -38.33 30.46 -12.80
N ALA A 95 -38.72 29.50 -11.97
CA ALA A 95 -38.93 28.11 -12.36
C ALA A 95 -40.08 27.99 -13.39
N ALA A 96 -41.20 28.68 -13.16
CA ALA A 96 -42.32 28.68 -14.10
C ALA A 96 -41.98 29.34 -15.45
N ASP A 97 -41.15 30.39 -15.46
CA ASP A 97 -40.71 31.06 -16.68
C ASP A 97 -39.69 30.21 -17.47
N LEU A 98 -38.82 29.48 -16.77
CA LEU A 98 -37.90 28.52 -17.38
C LEU A 98 -38.66 27.34 -18.01
N LEU A 99 -39.65 26.78 -17.31
CA LEU A 99 -40.47 25.68 -17.83
C LEU A 99 -41.19 26.09 -19.12
N ARG A 100 -41.73 27.31 -19.19
CA ARG A 100 -42.35 27.86 -20.42
C ARG A 100 -41.38 28.00 -21.59
N LYS A 101 -40.11 28.28 -21.32
CA LYS A 101 -39.07 28.44 -22.36
C LYS A 101 -38.56 27.09 -22.86
N VAL A 102 -38.52 26.08 -22.00
CA VAL A 102 -38.03 24.73 -22.33
C VAL A 102 -39.13 23.86 -22.95
N ASP A 103 -40.39 24.03 -22.53
CA ASP A 103 -41.56 23.39 -23.14
C ASP A 103 -42.70 24.42 -23.36
N PRO A 104 -42.74 25.08 -24.54
CA PRO A 104 -43.74 26.09 -24.86
C PRO A 104 -45.18 25.56 -24.93
N GLN A 105 -45.41 24.24 -24.89
CA GLN A 105 -46.74 23.62 -24.95
C GLN A 105 -47.29 23.21 -23.57
N ALA A 106 -46.54 23.38 -22.48
CA ALA A 106 -47.01 23.08 -21.13
C ALA A 106 -48.16 24.02 -20.71
N LYS A 107 -49.41 23.55 -20.85
CA LYS A 107 -50.60 24.29 -20.39
C LYS A 107 -50.72 24.26 -18.87
N ALA A 108 -50.89 25.45 -18.29
CA ALA A 108 -51.23 25.66 -16.90
C ALA A 108 -52.62 25.08 -16.56
N SER A 109 -52.67 24.02 -15.75
CA SER A 109 -53.70 23.82 -14.72
C SER A 109 -53.41 22.54 -13.92
N ALA A 110 -52.98 22.68 -12.65
CA ALA A 110 -53.32 21.79 -11.53
C ALA A 110 -52.57 22.19 -10.24
N VAL A 111 -52.82 23.40 -9.75
CA VAL A 111 -52.71 23.74 -8.31
C VAL A 111 -53.97 24.53 -7.99
N ILE A 112 -54.56 24.30 -6.81
CA ILE A 112 -55.92 24.66 -6.34
C ILE A 112 -56.92 23.54 -6.74
N THR A 113 -57.15 22.51 -5.93
CA THR A 113 -58.01 22.60 -4.73
C THR A 113 -57.88 21.30 -3.92
N ALA A 114 -57.38 21.36 -2.67
CA ALA A 114 -57.50 20.25 -1.72
C ALA A 114 -57.65 20.82 -0.30
N ALA A 115 -58.80 21.44 -0.03
CA ALA A 115 -59.34 21.60 1.31
C ALA A 115 -60.87 21.72 1.20
N LYS A 116 -61.56 20.66 1.63
CA LYS A 116 -63.03 20.45 1.77
C LYS A 116 -63.64 19.54 0.71
N ALA A 117 -63.92 18.30 1.09
CA ALA A 117 -65.28 17.89 1.45
C ALA A 117 -65.35 16.35 1.55
N ALA A 118 -65.42 15.84 2.77
CA ALA A 118 -66.15 14.62 3.04
C ALA A 118 -67.58 15.04 3.42
N ALA A 119 -68.55 14.78 2.55
CA ALA A 119 -69.96 14.58 2.89
C ALA A 119 -70.73 14.15 1.62
N SER A 120 -71.20 12.90 1.65
CA SER A 120 -72.51 12.41 1.21
C SER A 120 -73.31 13.17 0.14
N VAL A 121 -73.83 12.44 -0.86
CA VAL A 121 -75.28 12.24 -1.15
C VAL A 121 -75.44 11.32 -2.39
N PRO A 122 -76.53 10.53 -2.51
CA PRO A 122 -76.56 9.23 -3.20
C PRO A 122 -77.41 9.27 -4.51
N PRO A 123 -77.94 8.15 -5.05
CA PRO A 123 -77.61 7.63 -6.38
C PRO A 123 -78.71 7.83 -7.44
N LEU A 124 -78.38 7.83 -8.73
CA LEU A 124 -79.36 7.75 -9.83
C LEU A 124 -78.84 6.87 -10.98
N THR A 125 -79.32 5.62 -10.94
CA THR A 125 -79.71 4.72 -12.04
C THR A 125 -79.11 4.92 -13.43
N LEU A 126 -78.27 3.96 -13.84
CA LEU A 126 -78.12 3.57 -15.25
C LEU A 126 -78.82 2.22 -15.44
N LEU A 127 -79.75 2.19 -16.40
CA LEU A 127 -80.16 0.97 -17.07
C LEU A 127 -79.31 0.85 -18.35
N GLU A 128 -78.93 -0.40 -18.63
CA GLU A 128 -78.45 -0.95 -19.90
C GLU A 128 -76.99 -0.64 -20.30
N ASP A 129 -76.07 -1.59 -20.01
CA ASP A 129 -75.49 -2.47 -21.04
C ASP A 129 -74.41 -3.41 -20.43
N GLU A 130 -74.80 -4.65 -20.12
CA GLU A 130 -74.04 -5.60 -19.27
C GLU A 130 -73.11 -6.54 -20.06
N LYS A 131 -72.84 -6.30 -21.34
CA LYS A 131 -72.00 -7.19 -22.18
C LYS A 131 -70.74 -6.56 -22.78
N ASP A 132 -70.62 -5.24 -22.80
CA ASP A 132 -69.43 -4.55 -23.35
C ASP A 132 -68.44 -4.13 -22.24
N ASN A 133 -68.90 -4.09 -20.99
CA ASN A 133 -68.07 -3.71 -19.84
C ASN A 133 -67.18 -4.87 -19.34
N THR A 134 -67.62 -6.12 -19.48
CA THR A 134 -66.87 -7.30 -19.01
C THR A 134 -65.64 -7.58 -19.87
N LEU A 135 -65.76 -7.48 -21.20
CA LEU A 135 -64.65 -7.69 -22.13
C LEU A 135 -63.59 -6.56 -22.02
N ARG A 136 -64.05 -5.33 -21.78
CA ARG A 136 -63.19 -4.17 -21.60
C ARG A 136 -62.45 -4.21 -20.26
N VAL A 137 -63.13 -4.61 -19.17
CA VAL A 137 -62.50 -4.81 -17.85
C VAL A 137 -61.49 -5.96 -17.87
N GLU A 138 -61.78 -7.08 -18.54
CA GLU A 138 -60.81 -8.19 -18.70
C GLU A 138 -59.60 -7.77 -19.56
N THR A 139 -59.81 -7.00 -20.63
CA THR A 139 -58.73 -6.49 -21.47
C THR A 139 -57.88 -5.44 -20.74
N GLU A 140 -58.51 -4.57 -19.94
CA GLU A 140 -57.82 -3.58 -19.10
C GLU A 140 -57.08 -4.27 -17.94
N GLN A 141 -57.60 -5.37 -17.38
CA GLN A 141 -56.90 -6.19 -16.38
C GLN A 141 -55.71 -6.95 -16.97
N LEU A 142 -55.84 -7.54 -18.16
CA LEU A 142 -54.73 -8.21 -18.85
C LEU A 142 -53.64 -7.21 -19.25
N LYS A 143 -54.01 -6.03 -19.76
CA LYS A 143 -53.05 -4.95 -20.03
C LYS A 143 -52.40 -4.43 -18.75
N ALA A 144 -53.14 -4.32 -17.65
CA ALA A 144 -52.56 -3.95 -16.36
C ALA A 144 -51.57 -5.02 -15.86
N GLN A 145 -51.88 -6.31 -16.06
CA GLN A 145 -50.98 -7.42 -15.73
C GLN A 145 -49.73 -7.44 -16.63
N GLU A 146 -49.87 -7.20 -17.94
CA GLU A 146 -48.74 -7.08 -18.86
C GLU A 146 -47.86 -5.85 -18.56
N VAL A 147 -48.47 -4.72 -18.22
CA VAL A 147 -47.74 -3.51 -17.81
C VAL A 147 -47.02 -3.73 -16.49
N GLU A 148 -47.64 -4.40 -15.52
CA GLU A 148 -46.99 -4.72 -14.24
C GLU A 148 -45.87 -5.75 -14.42
N ALA A 149 -46.05 -6.75 -15.30
CA ALA A 149 -45.02 -7.70 -15.67
C ALA A 149 -43.83 -7.01 -16.37
N THR A 150 -44.10 -6.10 -17.31
CA THR A 150 -43.07 -5.32 -18.02
C THR A 150 -42.34 -4.35 -17.07
N LYS A 151 -43.04 -3.80 -16.08
CA LYS A 151 -42.46 -2.95 -15.04
C LYS A 151 -41.55 -3.73 -14.09
N GLU A 152 -41.97 -4.94 -13.72
CA GLU A 152 -41.15 -5.84 -12.90
C GLU A 152 -39.92 -6.35 -13.69
N GLU A 153 -40.07 -6.63 -14.99
CA GLU A 153 -38.95 -7.00 -15.87
C GLU A 153 -37.91 -5.85 -15.99
N ASN A 154 -38.36 -4.63 -16.28
CA ASN A 154 -37.47 -3.46 -16.35
C ASN A 154 -36.79 -3.15 -15.01
N ARG A 155 -37.49 -3.41 -13.89
CA ARG A 155 -36.94 -3.28 -12.55
C ARG A 155 -35.84 -4.31 -12.31
N ILE A 156 -36.05 -5.57 -12.68
CA ILE A 156 -35.07 -6.65 -12.56
C ILE A 156 -33.82 -6.35 -13.40
N ILE A 157 -33.98 -5.84 -14.62
CA ILE A 157 -32.88 -5.40 -15.48
C ILE A 157 -32.05 -4.28 -14.82
N THR A 158 -32.72 -3.29 -14.23
CA THR A 158 -32.05 -2.17 -13.54
C THR A 158 -31.24 -2.67 -12.34
N LEU A 159 -31.81 -3.60 -11.55
CA LEU A 159 -31.12 -4.18 -10.39
C LEU A 159 -29.88 -4.99 -10.76
N GLU A 160 -29.91 -5.65 -11.92
CA GLU A 160 -28.80 -6.50 -12.35
C GLU A 160 -27.66 -5.74 -13.03
N SER A 161 -27.89 -4.49 -13.44
CA SER A 161 -26.82 -3.58 -13.89
C SER A 161 -25.69 -3.50 -12.85
N GLN A 162 -26.04 -3.46 -11.56
CA GLN A 162 -25.13 -3.45 -10.40
C GLN A 162 -25.00 -4.80 -9.69
N LEU A 163 -25.44 -5.90 -10.34
CA LEU A 163 -25.41 -7.28 -9.84
C LEU A 163 -26.23 -7.52 -8.56
N LEU A 164 -27.19 -6.65 -8.20
CA LEU A 164 -27.86 -6.75 -6.90
C LEU A 164 -28.67 -8.04 -6.75
N HIS A 165 -29.39 -8.47 -7.80
CA HIS A 165 -30.21 -9.67 -7.72
C HIS A 165 -29.34 -10.92 -7.58
N SER A 166 -28.24 -10.96 -8.34
CA SER A 166 -27.19 -11.96 -8.21
C SER A 166 -26.55 -12.02 -6.82
N LEU A 167 -26.04 -10.89 -6.31
CA LEU A 167 -25.39 -10.81 -5.01
C LEU A 167 -26.34 -11.19 -3.87
N ARG A 168 -27.61 -10.77 -3.94
CA ARG A 168 -28.63 -11.18 -2.97
C ARG A 168 -28.82 -12.70 -2.98
N LYS A 169 -28.92 -13.34 -4.14
CA LYS A 169 -29.11 -14.79 -4.22
C LYS A 169 -27.94 -15.55 -3.63
N ILE A 170 -26.71 -15.14 -3.95
CA ILE A 170 -25.48 -15.77 -3.45
C ILE A 170 -25.40 -15.63 -1.93
N THR A 171 -25.55 -14.40 -1.43
CA THR A 171 -25.43 -14.09 0.00
C THR A 171 -26.52 -14.71 0.86
N GLN A 172 -27.68 -15.08 0.29
CA GLN A 172 -28.76 -15.72 1.04
C GLN A 172 -28.79 -17.24 0.89
N LYS A 173 -27.76 -17.85 0.30
CA LYS A 173 -27.62 -19.31 0.19
C LYS A 173 -27.10 -19.89 1.50
N THR A 174 -28.01 -20.26 2.39
CA THR A 174 -27.69 -20.88 3.69
C THR A 174 -28.43 -22.21 3.85
N MET A 175 -27.84 -23.11 4.64
CA MET A 175 -28.34 -24.48 4.87
C MET A 175 -28.29 -24.92 6.33
N LEU A 176 -27.49 -24.24 7.17
CA LEU A 176 -27.29 -24.58 8.58
C LEU A 176 -27.59 -23.36 9.45
N PRO A 177 -28.09 -23.54 10.68
CA PRO A 177 -28.50 -22.42 11.51
C PRO A 177 -27.31 -21.60 12.02
N ARG A 178 -26.25 -22.26 12.52
CA ARG A 178 -25.16 -21.55 13.20
C ARG A 178 -23.83 -22.30 13.08
N GLY A 179 -22.74 -21.55 12.96
CA GLY A 179 -21.39 -22.13 12.93
C GLY A 179 -20.27 -21.10 13.05
N ILE A 180 -19.04 -21.58 12.91
CA ILE A 180 -17.81 -20.77 12.95
C ILE A 180 -17.18 -20.78 11.57
N VAL A 181 -16.66 -19.65 11.12
CA VAL A 181 -15.87 -19.53 9.89
C VAL A 181 -14.46 -19.14 10.29
N LEU A 182 -13.47 -19.95 9.89
CA LEU A 182 -12.06 -19.77 10.19
C LEU A 182 -11.27 -19.97 8.88
N PRO A 183 -10.99 -18.91 8.11
CA PRO A 183 -10.21 -19.06 6.89
C PRO A 183 -8.78 -19.49 7.21
N LEU A 184 -8.24 -20.44 6.45
CA LEU A 184 -6.88 -20.96 6.63
C LEU A 184 -6.18 -21.14 5.27
N TYR A 185 -4.86 -21.05 5.32
CA TYR A 185 -3.90 -21.46 4.28
C TYR A 185 -2.78 -22.23 4.96
N ASP A 186 -1.89 -22.86 4.20
CA ASP A 186 -0.87 -23.80 4.71
C ASP A 186 -0.14 -23.33 5.98
N ASP A 187 0.50 -22.15 5.96
CA ASP A 187 1.30 -21.70 7.11
C ASP A 187 0.47 -21.42 8.38
N LEU A 188 -0.86 -21.25 8.28
CA LEU A 188 -1.75 -21.03 9.43
C LEU A 188 -2.46 -22.29 9.94
N VAL A 189 -2.32 -23.44 9.27
CA VAL A 189 -3.02 -24.67 9.67
C VAL A 189 -2.72 -25.06 11.12
N PRO A 190 -1.47 -25.12 11.59
CA PRO A 190 -1.19 -25.49 12.97
C PRO A 190 -1.85 -24.56 13.98
N LEU A 191 -1.83 -23.25 13.71
CA LEU A 191 -2.43 -22.24 14.58
C LEU A 191 -3.96 -22.32 14.57
N GLY A 192 -4.59 -22.48 13.41
CA GLY A 192 -6.03 -22.61 13.27
C GLY A 192 -6.60 -23.89 13.88
N LEU A 193 -5.93 -25.03 13.69
CA LEU A 193 -6.37 -26.29 14.28
C LEU A 193 -6.26 -26.28 15.80
N SER A 194 -5.22 -25.65 16.32
CA SER A 194 -5.08 -25.50 17.75
C SER A 194 -6.12 -24.54 18.35
N LEU A 195 -6.63 -23.55 17.58
CA LEU A 195 -7.76 -22.71 18.01
C LEU A 195 -9.02 -23.55 18.11
N ILE A 196 -9.29 -24.39 17.11
CA ILE A 196 -10.45 -25.28 17.10
C ILE A 196 -10.40 -26.20 18.33
N MET A 197 -9.24 -26.79 18.64
CA MET A 197 -9.07 -27.61 19.83
C MET A 197 -9.26 -26.81 21.13
N GLU A 198 -8.77 -25.57 21.21
CA GLU A 198 -9.03 -24.67 22.35
C GLU A 198 -10.55 -24.43 22.50
N LEU A 199 -11.25 -24.10 21.41
CA LEU A 199 -12.69 -23.91 21.42
C LEU A 199 -13.42 -25.19 21.88
N ARG A 200 -12.98 -26.38 21.47
CA ARG A 200 -13.54 -27.65 21.95
C ARG A 200 -13.35 -27.82 23.45
N SER A 201 -12.16 -27.48 23.97
CA SER A 201 -11.89 -27.50 25.41
C SER A 201 -12.77 -26.53 26.20
N LEU A 202 -13.25 -25.45 25.55
CA LEU A 202 -14.21 -24.49 26.09
C LEU A 202 -15.68 -24.87 25.88
N GLY A 203 -15.94 -26.12 25.50
CA GLY A 203 -17.29 -26.65 25.31
C GLY A 203 -17.98 -26.16 24.03
N VAL A 204 -17.26 -25.54 23.09
CA VAL A 204 -17.83 -25.10 21.82
C VAL A 204 -17.98 -26.30 20.89
N THR A 205 -19.21 -26.69 20.59
CA THR A 205 -19.53 -27.86 19.73
C THR A 205 -20.01 -27.50 18.33
N LEU A 206 -20.05 -26.20 18.00
CA LEU A 206 -20.52 -25.71 16.70
C LEU A 206 -19.65 -26.22 15.53
N PRO A 207 -20.26 -26.48 14.35
CA PRO A 207 -19.52 -26.80 13.15
C PRO A 207 -18.62 -25.64 12.69
N VAL A 208 -17.50 -25.97 12.05
CA VAL A 208 -16.51 -25.00 11.57
C VAL A 208 -16.35 -25.12 10.06
N GLU A 209 -16.40 -23.99 9.35
CA GLU A 209 -16.05 -23.84 7.95
C GLU A 209 -14.64 -23.26 7.81
N ILE A 210 -13.83 -23.87 6.95
CA ILE A 210 -12.49 -23.41 6.59
C ILE A 210 -12.48 -23.08 5.09
N PRO A 211 -12.83 -21.84 4.72
CA PRO A 211 -12.62 -21.35 3.36
C PRO A 211 -11.12 -21.11 3.11
N HIS A 212 -10.63 -21.55 1.96
CA HIS A 212 -9.27 -21.27 1.47
C HIS A 212 -9.31 -20.83 -0.01
N CYS A 213 -8.20 -20.35 -0.56
CA CYS A 213 -8.10 -19.80 -1.91
C CYS A 213 -7.10 -20.59 -2.77
N GLY A 214 -7.23 -21.92 -2.76
CA GLY A 214 -6.33 -22.85 -3.48
C GLY A 214 -4.91 -22.93 -2.90
N ASP A 215 -4.71 -22.38 -1.71
CA ASP A 215 -3.45 -22.25 -0.95
C ASP A 215 -3.43 -23.12 0.31
N LEU A 216 -4.27 -24.17 0.32
CA LEU A 216 -4.31 -25.19 1.35
C LEU A 216 -4.03 -26.56 0.71
N ASN A 217 -3.00 -27.25 1.20
CA ASN A 217 -2.51 -28.49 0.65
C ASN A 217 -3.59 -29.59 0.73
N PRO A 218 -3.86 -30.34 -0.35
CA PRO A 218 -4.85 -31.42 -0.35
C PRO A 218 -4.64 -32.46 0.76
N LYS A 219 -3.39 -32.80 1.11
CA LYS A 219 -3.11 -33.73 2.21
C LYS A 219 -3.56 -33.16 3.57
N LEU A 220 -3.45 -31.85 3.77
CA LEU A 220 -3.94 -31.18 4.97
C LEU A 220 -5.47 -31.15 4.99
N ILE A 221 -6.13 -30.90 3.85
CA ILE A 221 -7.60 -30.98 3.73
C ILE A 221 -8.11 -32.36 4.17
N THR A 222 -7.49 -33.43 3.67
CA THR A 222 -7.81 -34.81 4.07
C THR A 222 -7.55 -35.03 5.56
N THR A 223 -6.42 -34.55 6.07
CA THR A 223 -6.08 -34.66 7.50
C THR A 223 -7.12 -33.99 8.38
N ILE A 224 -7.50 -32.74 8.09
CA ILE A 224 -8.55 -32.01 8.82
C ILE A 224 -9.87 -32.79 8.84
N SER A 225 -10.24 -33.36 7.69
CA SER A 225 -11.46 -34.17 7.56
C SER A 225 -11.40 -35.46 8.40
N ASN A 226 -10.23 -36.11 8.46
CA ASN A 226 -10.03 -37.35 9.20
C ASN A 226 -9.94 -37.14 10.73
N LYS A 227 -9.64 -35.93 11.20
CA LYS A 227 -9.59 -35.59 12.64
C LYS A 227 -10.93 -35.17 13.24
N SER A 228 -12.05 -35.57 12.62
CA SER A 228 -13.40 -35.20 13.09
C SER A 228 -13.70 -35.60 14.55
N LYS A 229 -13.07 -36.67 15.08
CA LYS A 229 -13.17 -37.05 16.50
C LYS A 229 -12.75 -35.89 17.44
N HIS A 230 -11.67 -35.19 17.11
CA HIS A 230 -11.07 -34.15 17.95
C HIS A 230 -11.47 -32.73 17.52
N LEU A 231 -11.65 -32.51 16.21
CA LEU A 231 -12.00 -31.20 15.66
C LEU A 231 -13.52 -30.96 15.57
N GLY A 232 -14.34 -32.00 15.65
CA GLY A 232 -15.78 -31.93 15.44
C GLY A 232 -16.14 -31.88 13.95
N GLN A 233 -17.30 -31.30 13.64
CA GLN A 233 -17.78 -31.19 12.26
C GLN A 233 -17.05 -30.07 11.52
N MET A 234 -16.29 -30.44 10.48
CA MET A 234 -15.45 -29.55 9.68
C MET A 234 -15.93 -29.50 8.22
N TYR A 235 -15.91 -28.32 7.62
CA TYR A 235 -16.21 -28.09 6.20
C TYR A 235 -15.09 -27.29 5.56
N VAL A 236 -14.20 -27.94 4.82
CA VAL A 236 -13.08 -27.29 4.13
C VAL A 236 -13.42 -27.12 2.65
N TYR A 237 -13.25 -25.92 2.10
CA TYR A 237 -13.57 -25.68 0.68
C TYR A 237 -12.77 -24.53 0.07
N ASN A 238 -12.52 -24.65 -1.24
CA ASN A 238 -11.87 -23.61 -2.03
C ASN A 238 -12.88 -22.52 -2.41
N ALA A 239 -12.92 -21.43 -1.65
CA ALA A 239 -13.82 -20.31 -1.87
C ALA A 239 -13.52 -19.57 -3.19
N CYS A 240 -12.26 -19.53 -3.62
CA CYS A 240 -11.85 -18.87 -4.87
C CYS A 240 -12.31 -19.63 -6.12
N GLU A 241 -12.32 -20.96 -6.07
CA GLU A 241 -12.95 -21.76 -7.14
C GLU A 241 -14.45 -21.54 -7.24
N VAL A 242 -15.14 -21.37 -6.11
CA VAL A 242 -16.58 -21.04 -6.10
C VAL A 242 -16.78 -19.64 -6.68
N ALA A 243 -15.98 -18.66 -6.27
CA ALA A 243 -16.05 -17.28 -6.74
C ALA A 243 -15.77 -17.14 -8.24
N ALA A 244 -14.78 -17.84 -8.79
CA ALA A 244 -14.44 -17.80 -10.21
C ALA A 244 -15.55 -18.37 -11.12
N LYS A 245 -16.36 -19.29 -10.59
CA LYS A 245 -17.49 -19.92 -11.30
C LYS A 245 -18.79 -19.10 -11.23
N GLU A 246 -18.84 -18.08 -10.38
CA GLU A 246 -20.05 -17.32 -10.09
C GLU A 246 -20.31 -16.26 -11.18
N LYS A 247 -21.48 -16.32 -11.81
CA LYS A 247 -21.89 -15.48 -12.95
C LYS A 247 -23.23 -14.79 -12.66
N SER A 248 -23.47 -13.65 -13.32
CA SER A 248 -24.74 -12.95 -13.18
C SER A 248 -25.93 -13.82 -13.59
N LEU A 249 -27.05 -13.65 -12.88
CA LEU A 249 -28.29 -14.39 -13.11
C LEU A 249 -28.95 -14.05 -14.44
N LEU A 250 -28.84 -12.80 -14.90
CA LEU A 250 -29.43 -12.38 -16.18
C LEU A 250 -28.42 -12.37 -17.32
N ASP A 251 -27.12 -12.40 -17.03
CA ASP A 251 -26.05 -12.42 -18.02
C ASP A 251 -24.92 -13.37 -17.62
N ALA A 252 -24.97 -14.59 -18.13
CA ALA A 252 -23.96 -15.62 -17.84
C ALA A 252 -22.54 -15.24 -18.33
N SER A 253 -22.40 -14.23 -19.21
CA SER A 253 -21.10 -13.72 -19.64
C SER A 253 -20.45 -12.81 -18.61
N LYS A 254 -21.23 -12.24 -17.68
CA LYS A 254 -20.77 -11.29 -16.68
C LYS A 254 -20.30 -12.00 -15.40
N PRO A 255 -18.99 -12.06 -15.12
CA PRO A 255 -18.48 -12.58 -13.84
C PRO A 255 -18.87 -11.68 -12.68
N ILE A 256 -19.03 -12.27 -11.48
CA ILE A 256 -19.44 -11.52 -10.29
C ILE A 256 -18.24 -11.05 -9.47
N PHE A 257 -17.33 -11.96 -9.10
CA PHE A 257 -16.21 -11.63 -8.20
C PHE A 257 -14.87 -11.55 -8.93
N CYS A 258 -14.64 -12.45 -9.89
CA CYS A 258 -13.42 -12.57 -10.68
C CYS A 258 -13.74 -13.08 -12.08
N LYS A 259 -12.97 -12.67 -13.08
CA LYS A 259 -13.07 -13.16 -14.46
C LYS A 259 -12.67 -14.63 -14.54
N ASP A 260 -11.61 -15.00 -13.82
CA ASP A 260 -11.04 -16.34 -13.76
C ASP A 260 -10.47 -16.65 -12.36
N LEU A 261 -9.92 -17.85 -12.21
CA LEU A 261 -9.37 -18.33 -10.94
C LEU A 261 -8.08 -17.57 -10.54
N ASP A 262 -7.28 -17.12 -11.50
CA ASP A 262 -6.02 -16.41 -11.23
C ASP A 262 -6.29 -15.01 -10.67
N GLU A 263 -7.26 -14.28 -11.22
CA GLU A 263 -7.73 -13.01 -10.66
C GLU A 263 -8.30 -13.21 -9.25
N CYS A 264 -9.01 -14.31 -9.02
CA CYS A 264 -9.50 -14.69 -7.69
C CYS A 264 -8.36 -14.96 -6.71
N HIS A 265 -7.32 -15.69 -7.11
CA HIS A 265 -6.14 -15.88 -6.28
C HIS A 265 -5.46 -14.55 -5.95
N HIS A 266 -5.32 -13.64 -6.92
CA HIS A 266 -4.71 -12.33 -6.69
C HIS A 266 -5.51 -11.45 -5.72
N LYS A 267 -6.84 -11.49 -5.80
CA LYS A 267 -7.74 -10.68 -4.98
C LYS A 267 -7.92 -11.24 -3.57
N PHE A 268 -8.11 -12.55 -3.45
CA PHE A 268 -8.62 -13.19 -2.24
C PHE A 268 -7.58 -14.05 -1.49
N ARG A 269 -6.32 -14.17 -1.95
CA ARG A 269 -5.20 -14.58 -1.08
C ARG A 269 -4.72 -13.43 -0.20
N SER A 270 -5.67 -12.81 0.47
CA SER A 270 -5.57 -11.65 1.34
C SER A 270 -6.62 -11.80 2.44
N GLY A 271 -6.72 -10.84 3.36
CA GLY A 271 -7.80 -10.85 4.37
C GLY A 271 -9.22 -10.82 3.77
N ASP A 272 -9.38 -10.45 2.50
CA ASP A 272 -10.68 -10.51 1.80
C ASP A 272 -11.26 -11.94 1.69
N ILE A 273 -10.45 -12.99 1.93
CA ILE A 273 -10.95 -14.36 2.06
C ILE A 273 -12.01 -14.48 3.16
N LYS A 274 -11.95 -13.64 4.20
CA LYS A 274 -12.96 -13.58 5.27
C LYS A 274 -14.32 -13.14 4.73
N ILE A 275 -14.34 -12.19 3.79
CA ILE A 275 -15.56 -11.73 3.15
C ILE A 275 -16.14 -12.83 2.27
N LEU A 276 -15.31 -13.51 1.47
CA LEU A 276 -15.78 -14.68 0.71
C LEU A 276 -16.28 -15.80 1.61
N GLY A 277 -15.58 -16.06 2.72
CA GLY A 277 -15.98 -16.99 3.76
C GLY A 277 -17.36 -16.67 4.29
N LEU A 278 -17.63 -15.41 4.64
CA LEU A 278 -18.96 -14.95 5.09
C LEU A 278 -20.02 -15.11 3.99
N ILE A 279 -19.72 -14.69 2.76
CA ILE A 279 -20.66 -14.72 1.63
C ILE A 279 -21.07 -16.15 1.29
N TYR A 280 -20.09 -17.05 1.16
CA TYR A 280 -20.31 -18.45 0.76
C TYR A 280 -20.62 -19.36 1.94
N SER A 281 -20.50 -18.87 3.18
CA SER A 281 -20.82 -19.67 4.35
C SER A 281 -22.26 -20.17 4.30
N ARG A 282 -22.41 -21.43 4.69
CA ARG A 282 -23.68 -22.13 4.71
C ARG A 282 -24.49 -21.79 5.97
N PHE A 283 -23.94 -21.04 6.91
CA PHE A 283 -24.60 -20.69 8.16
C PHE A 283 -25.51 -19.48 8.02
N ASP A 284 -26.69 -19.52 8.66
CA ASP A 284 -27.54 -18.33 8.84
C ASP A 284 -26.86 -17.30 9.75
N GLU A 285 -26.23 -17.80 10.81
CA GLU A 285 -25.52 -17.05 11.83
C GLU A 285 -24.08 -17.59 11.96
N LEU A 286 -23.07 -16.76 11.69
CA LEU A 286 -21.67 -17.17 11.75
C LEU A 286 -20.84 -16.31 12.67
N MET A 287 -19.91 -16.95 13.37
CA MET A 287 -18.80 -16.30 14.06
C MET A 287 -17.58 -16.44 13.18
N LEU A 288 -17.10 -15.34 12.65
CA LEU A 288 -15.84 -15.29 11.94
C LEU A 288 -14.73 -15.04 12.96
N VAL A 289 -13.66 -15.83 12.91
CA VAL A 289 -12.55 -15.76 13.87
C VAL A 289 -11.22 -15.98 13.16
N ASP A 290 -10.18 -15.25 13.59
CA ASP A 290 -8.81 -15.43 13.09
C ASP A 290 -8.09 -16.55 13.83
N ALA A 291 -7.09 -17.16 13.18
CA ALA A 291 -6.35 -18.29 13.74
C ALA A 291 -5.54 -17.92 15.00
N ASP A 292 -5.05 -16.69 15.07
CA ASP A 292 -4.27 -16.07 16.15
C ASP A 292 -5.12 -15.49 17.28
N ALA A 293 -6.44 -15.74 17.29
CA ALA A 293 -7.24 -15.51 18.48
C ALA A 293 -6.87 -16.50 19.60
N LEU A 294 -6.75 -15.99 20.82
CA LEU A 294 -6.54 -16.76 22.06
C LEU A 294 -7.71 -16.54 23.01
N MET A 295 -8.53 -17.56 23.22
CA MET A 295 -9.79 -17.43 23.98
C MET A 295 -9.56 -17.53 25.49
N MET A 296 -9.88 -16.45 26.21
CA MET A 296 -9.81 -16.42 27.68
C MET A 296 -11.08 -16.93 28.35
N GLN A 297 -12.18 -17.02 27.59
CA GLN A 297 -13.43 -17.64 28.00
C GLN A 297 -14.18 -18.15 26.77
N SER A 298 -15.23 -18.95 26.97
CA SER A 298 -16.03 -19.47 25.86
C SER A 298 -16.77 -18.33 25.15
N PRO A 299 -16.68 -18.20 23.82
CA PRO A 299 -17.34 -17.12 23.08
C PRO A 299 -18.82 -17.42 22.77
N THR A 300 -19.37 -18.56 23.21
CA THR A 300 -20.74 -18.98 22.87
C THR A 300 -21.82 -18.07 23.45
N SER A 301 -21.56 -17.43 24.59
CA SER A 301 -22.50 -16.48 25.20
C SER A 301 -22.68 -15.20 24.38
N LEU A 302 -21.78 -14.90 23.43
CA LEU A 302 -21.89 -13.72 22.56
C LEU A 302 -23.18 -13.72 21.73
N TRP A 303 -23.65 -14.91 21.32
CA TRP A 303 -24.92 -15.09 20.61
C TRP A 303 -26.15 -14.69 21.44
N GLU A 304 -26.05 -14.77 22.76
CA GLU A 304 -27.14 -14.50 23.69
C GLU A 304 -27.10 -13.05 24.21
N THR A 305 -26.12 -12.25 23.78
CA THR A 305 -26.09 -10.83 24.12
C THR A 305 -27.26 -10.10 23.47
N GLU A 306 -27.87 -9.16 24.19
CA GLU A 306 -28.95 -8.33 23.65
C GLU A 306 -28.51 -7.59 22.38
N LYS A 307 -27.26 -7.12 22.34
CA LYS A 307 -26.63 -6.51 21.15
C LYS A 307 -26.75 -7.39 19.92
N TYR A 308 -26.33 -8.65 20.01
CA TYR A 308 -26.42 -9.58 18.89
C TYR A 308 -27.88 -10.00 18.64
N GLN A 309 -28.67 -10.34 19.66
CA GLN A 309 -30.08 -10.72 19.49
C GLN A 309 -30.93 -9.59 18.87
N LYS A 310 -30.57 -8.31 19.06
CA LYS A 310 -31.27 -7.15 18.49
C LYS A 310 -30.84 -6.80 17.07
N THR A 311 -29.57 -7.03 16.71
CA THR A 311 -29.03 -6.56 15.43
C THR A 311 -28.56 -7.66 14.49
N GLY A 312 -28.16 -8.82 15.01
CA GLY A 312 -27.57 -9.90 14.22
C GLY A 312 -26.13 -9.60 13.82
N THR A 313 -25.50 -8.62 14.46
CA THR A 313 -24.09 -8.28 14.30
C THR A 313 -23.48 -8.00 15.67
N LEU A 314 -22.22 -8.35 15.84
CA LEU A 314 -21.44 -7.88 16.98
C LEU A 314 -19.99 -7.67 16.54
N PHE A 315 -19.54 -6.42 16.61
CA PHE A 315 -18.20 -5.99 16.21
C PHE A 315 -17.38 -5.55 17.42
N PHE A 316 -16.05 -5.59 17.28
CA PHE A 316 -15.11 -5.15 18.30
C PHE A 316 -14.35 -3.93 17.81
N ASN A 317 -14.04 -3.01 18.73
CA ASN A 317 -13.32 -1.79 18.39
C ASN A 317 -11.84 -2.11 18.17
N ASP A 318 -11.22 -1.50 17.17
CA ASP A 318 -9.77 -1.53 16.97
C ASP A 318 -9.06 -0.45 17.79
N ARG A 319 -7.73 -0.44 17.74
CA ARG A 319 -6.89 0.58 18.38
C ARG A 319 -7.18 1.94 17.78
N ILE A 320 -7.17 2.95 18.64
CA ILE A 320 -7.19 4.35 18.21
C ILE A 320 -5.86 4.63 17.52
N SER A 321 -5.80 4.41 16.22
CA SER A 321 -4.55 4.35 15.49
C SER A 321 -4.10 5.71 14.95
N GLN A 322 -2.96 5.77 14.27
CA GLN A 322 -2.51 7.01 13.63
C GLN A 322 -3.55 7.51 12.62
N THR A 323 -3.73 8.83 12.55
CA THR A 323 -4.73 9.47 11.68
C THR A 323 -4.25 9.65 10.24
N ASN A 324 -3.06 9.19 9.89
CA ASN A 324 -2.46 9.30 8.56
C ASN A 324 -2.61 8.01 7.73
N THR A 325 -3.46 7.06 8.14
CA THR A 325 -3.73 5.82 7.40
C THR A 325 -5.23 5.60 7.21
N SER A 326 -5.57 4.81 6.19
CA SER A 326 -6.91 4.26 5.91
C SER A 326 -8.07 5.26 6.09
N LEU A 327 -8.95 5.06 7.08
CA LEU A 327 -10.15 5.89 7.29
C LEU A 327 -9.80 7.33 7.71
N GLY A 328 -8.70 7.47 8.44
CA GLY A 328 -8.26 8.73 9.04
C GLY A 328 -7.49 9.61 8.07
N PHE A 329 -6.91 9.04 7.00
CA PHE A 329 -6.00 9.73 6.09
C PHE A 329 -6.59 11.02 5.51
N ARG A 330 -5.77 12.07 5.50
CA ARG A 330 -6.11 13.40 4.96
C ARG A 330 -5.09 13.77 3.88
N PRO A 331 -5.44 13.66 2.58
CA PRO A 331 -4.53 14.07 1.52
C PRO A 331 -4.29 15.59 1.59
N ALA A 332 -3.12 16.05 1.13
CA ALA A 332 -2.77 17.48 1.14
C ALA A 332 -3.77 18.34 0.36
N SER A 333 -4.46 17.77 -0.64
CA SER A 333 -5.54 18.43 -1.39
C SER A 333 -6.82 18.64 -0.58
N ARG A 334 -6.99 17.97 0.59
CA ARG A 334 -8.18 18.01 1.44
C ARG A 334 -7.85 17.89 2.93
N LEU A 335 -7.10 18.83 3.47
CA LEU A 335 -6.70 18.81 4.89
C LEU A 335 -7.87 18.83 5.89
N HIS A 336 -9.05 19.27 5.47
CA HIS A 336 -10.25 19.37 6.33
C HIS A 336 -11.19 18.16 6.25
N SER A 337 -10.88 17.15 5.42
CA SER A 337 -11.74 15.98 5.23
C SER A 337 -10.89 14.72 5.20
N ASN A 338 -11.18 13.76 6.08
CA ASN A 338 -10.55 12.44 6.01
C ASN A 338 -11.21 11.58 4.92
N ASP A 339 -10.52 10.53 4.51
CA ASP A 339 -10.97 9.66 3.43
C ASP A 339 -12.30 8.96 3.74
N LEU A 340 -12.59 8.62 5.00
CA LEU A 340 -13.91 8.11 5.40
C LEU A 340 -15.04 9.11 5.08
N ARG A 341 -14.92 10.36 5.55
CA ARG A 341 -15.91 11.42 5.30
C ARG A 341 -16.06 11.68 3.80
N HIS A 342 -14.94 11.71 3.08
CA HIS A 342 -14.98 11.92 1.64
C HIS A 342 -15.69 10.79 0.91
N TYR A 343 -15.32 9.54 1.18
CA TYR A 343 -15.93 8.36 0.57
C TYR A 343 -17.45 8.33 0.80
N LEU A 344 -17.89 8.53 2.06
CA LEU A 344 -19.31 8.49 2.42
C LEU A 344 -20.11 9.67 1.86
N SER A 345 -19.48 10.83 1.61
CA SER A 345 -20.16 11.98 1.00
C SER A 345 -20.65 11.73 -0.44
N SER A 346 -20.02 10.78 -1.14
CA SER A 346 -20.37 10.41 -2.51
C SER A 346 -20.97 9.01 -2.64
N ALA A 347 -21.16 8.28 -1.53
CA ALA A 347 -21.68 6.92 -1.56
C ALA A 347 -23.18 6.90 -1.87
N ASP A 348 -23.57 6.38 -3.03
CA ASP A 348 -24.97 6.13 -3.39
C ASP A 348 -25.30 4.64 -3.24
N VAL A 349 -26.19 4.37 -2.28
CA VAL A 349 -26.66 3.02 -1.94
C VAL A 349 -28.17 2.88 -2.07
N SER A 350 -28.80 3.82 -2.78
CA SER A 350 -30.25 3.84 -3.03
C SER A 350 -30.75 2.53 -3.65
N ILE A 351 -29.94 1.89 -4.49
CA ILE A 351 -30.26 0.59 -5.12
C ILE A 351 -30.53 -0.52 -4.09
N PHE A 352 -29.80 -0.51 -2.96
CA PHE A 352 -29.86 -1.56 -1.93
C PHE A 352 -31.09 -1.40 -1.03
N ARG A 353 -31.78 -0.24 -1.04
CA ARG A 353 -32.97 0.03 -0.22
C ARG A 353 -34.13 -0.93 -0.51
N GLN A 354 -34.10 -1.61 -1.66
CA GLN A 354 -35.06 -2.64 -2.04
C GLN A 354 -34.91 -3.95 -1.24
N LEU A 355 -33.77 -4.17 -0.61
CA LEU A 355 -33.53 -5.31 0.28
C LEU A 355 -34.02 -5.00 1.70
N PRO A 356 -34.50 -6.00 2.47
CA PRO A 356 -34.96 -5.76 3.82
C PRO A 356 -33.81 -5.40 4.75
N THR A 357 -34.08 -4.51 5.71
CA THR A 357 -33.15 -4.03 6.72
C THR A 357 -33.82 -3.99 8.10
N ILE A 358 -33.03 -4.02 9.16
CA ILE A 358 -33.49 -3.68 10.51
C ILE A 358 -33.57 -2.16 10.61
N GLN A 359 -34.78 -1.64 10.82
CA GLN A 359 -35.03 -0.20 10.96
C GLN A 359 -34.19 0.40 12.08
N ARG A 360 -33.41 1.45 11.80
CA ARG A 360 -32.63 2.17 12.82
C ARG A 360 -33.22 3.54 13.12
N GLU A 361 -33.01 4.02 14.34
CA GLU A 361 -33.36 5.38 14.71
C GLU A 361 -32.48 6.39 13.97
N LYS A 362 -33.00 7.60 13.75
CA LYS A 362 -32.23 8.68 13.13
C LYS A 362 -31.14 9.14 14.08
N ALA A 363 -29.96 9.46 13.54
CA ALA A 363 -28.88 10.03 14.33
C ALA A 363 -29.34 11.30 15.05
N THR A 364 -29.03 11.37 16.34
CA THR A 364 -29.24 12.56 17.17
C THR A 364 -28.07 13.53 17.05
N THR A 365 -26.88 13.01 16.71
CA THR A 365 -25.67 13.78 16.46
C THR A 365 -25.76 14.47 15.09
N ALA A 366 -25.48 15.77 15.04
CA ALA A 366 -25.48 16.51 13.78
C ALA A 366 -24.23 16.18 12.94
N SER A 367 -24.40 15.99 11.64
CA SER A 367 -23.30 15.88 10.67
C SER A 367 -23.05 17.23 10.00
N ASP A 368 -21.79 17.64 9.91
CA ASP A 368 -21.32 18.78 9.13
C ASP A 368 -21.15 18.45 7.63
N VAL A 369 -21.19 17.17 7.28
CA VAL A 369 -21.11 16.65 5.90
C VAL A 369 -22.50 16.20 5.44
N ALA A 370 -22.89 16.61 4.24
CA ALA A 370 -24.10 16.11 3.59
C ALA A 370 -23.90 14.67 3.11
N LEU A 371 -24.77 13.75 3.53
CA LEU A 371 -24.74 12.33 3.18
C LEU A 371 -26.01 11.95 2.41
N LEU A 372 -25.89 11.03 1.45
CA LEU A 372 -27.01 10.53 0.62
C LEU A 372 -27.83 9.41 1.28
N PHE A 373 -27.46 9.06 2.52
CA PHE A 373 -28.10 8.05 3.36
C PHE A 373 -28.23 8.60 4.79
N GLU A 374 -29.13 8.05 5.60
CA GLU A 374 -29.34 8.49 6.98
C GLU A 374 -28.25 7.88 7.89
N PRO A 375 -27.24 8.61 8.39
CA PRO A 375 -26.14 8.03 9.19
C PRO A 375 -26.61 7.55 10.57
N SER A 376 -25.82 6.70 11.23
CA SER A 376 -26.04 6.32 12.63
C SER A 376 -25.25 7.19 13.63
N ASP A 377 -25.69 7.21 14.88
CA ASP A 377 -24.90 7.81 15.98
C ASP A 377 -23.60 7.04 16.25
N ILE A 378 -23.49 5.75 15.90
CA ILE A 378 -22.25 4.97 16.04
C ILE A 378 -21.19 5.53 15.08
N LEU A 379 -21.55 5.78 13.81
CA LEU A 379 -20.63 6.39 12.83
C LEU A 379 -20.22 7.78 13.27
N LEU A 380 -21.18 8.66 13.58
CA LEU A 380 -20.90 10.07 13.86
C LEU A 380 -20.10 10.26 15.16
N ASN A 381 -20.21 9.35 16.13
CA ASN A 381 -19.41 9.37 17.35
C ASN A 381 -18.11 8.54 17.27
N SER A 382 -17.88 7.80 16.18
CA SER A 382 -16.69 6.98 16.01
C SER A 382 -15.40 7.81 16.00
N HIS A 383 -14.30 7.22 16.50
CA HIS A 383 -12.99 7.88 16.48
C HIS A 383 -12.51 8.13 15.04
N ALA A 384 -12.79 7.20 14.12
CA ALA A 384 -12.44 7.35 12.71
C ALA A 384 -13.19 8.52 12.05
N TRP A 385 -14.51 8.65 12.23
CA TRP A 385 -15.29 9.77 11.67
C TRP A 385 -14.82 11.13 12.21
N ASN A 386 -14.49 11.17 13.50
CA ASN A 386 -13.98 12.38 14.15
C ASN A 386 -12.49 12.63 13.89
N GLY A 387 -11.85 11.81 13.05
CA GLY A 387 -10.46 12.00 12.64
C GLY A 387 -9.47 11.86 13.79
N ARG A 388 -9.80 10.98 14.75
CA ARG A 388 -8.99 10.60 15.91
C ARG A 388 -8.28 9.25 15.72
N SER A 389 -8.70 8.46 14.74
CA SER A 389 -8.14 7.13 14.43
C SER A 389 -8.14 6.85 12.92
N GLY A 390 -7.18 6.05 12.44
CA GLY A 390 -7.15 5.48 11.09
C GLY A 390 -7.96 4.19 10.94
N HIS A 391 -8.28 3.54 12.07
CA HIS A 391 -9.04 2.28 12.15
C HIS A 391 -10.24 2.41 13.10
N GLN A 392 -11.27 1.60 12.89
CA GLN A 392 -12.42 1.55 13.80
C GLN A 392 -12.72 0.14 14.26
N MET A 393 -12.61 -0.86 13.39
CA MET A 393 -13.07 -2.21 13.65
C MET A 393 -11.95 -3.25 13.65
N ASP A 394 -11.91 -4.06 14.71
CA ASP A 394 -11.10 -5.27 14.80
C ASP A 394 -11.92 -6.45 14.25
N SER A 395 -11.40 -7.11 13.22
CA SER A 395 -12.06 -8.24 12.55
C SER A 395 -11.51 -9.60 12.96
N SER A 396 -10.70 -9.68 14.03
CA SER A 396 -10.18 -10.96 14.54
C SER A 396 -11.25 -11.83 15.21
N LEU A 397 -12.36 -11.22 15.64
CA LEU A 397 -13.61 -11.90 15.96
C LEU A 397 -14.80 -11.01 15.62
N LEU A 398 -15.78 -11.54 14.89
CA LEU A 398 -17.07 -10.88 14.69
C LEU A 398 -18.21 -11.90 14.58
N LEU A 399 -19.43 -11.46 14.91
CA LEU A 399 -20.65 -12.25 14.67
C LEU A 399 -21.50 -11.59 13.59
N TRP A 400 -22.09 -12.41 12.72
CA TRP A 400 -22.91 -11.94 11.60
C TRP A 400 -24.08 -12.88 11.29
N SER A 401 -25.28 -12.31 11.15
CA SER A 401 -26.49 -13.01 10.72
C SER A 401 -26.86 -12.63 9.29
N LYS A 402 -26.62 -13.52 8.32
CA LYS A 402 -26.89 -13.27 6.89
C LYS A 402 -28.37 -12.99 6.61
N LYS A 403 -29.26 -13.67 7.36
CA LYS A 403 -30.72 -13.49 7.23
C LYS A 403 -31.21 -12.14 7.76
N ARG A 404 -30.69 -11.72 8.92
CA ARG A 404 -31.10 -10.46 9.54
C ARG A 404 -30.47 -9.25 8.86
N GLN A 405 -29.23 -9.43 8.39
CA GLN A 405 -28.44 -8.42 7.71
C GLN A 405 -28.43 -8.60 6.19
N SER A 406 -29.57 -8.99 5.59
CA SER A 406 -29.60 -9.34 4.16
C SER A 406 -29.12 -8.20 3.24
N ARG A 407 -29.54 -6.96 3.54
CA ARG A 407 -29.08 -5.76 2.82
C ARG A 407 -27.60 -5.50 3.03
N ALA A 408 -27.12 -5.49 4.27
CA ALA A 408 -25.70 -5.26 4.58
C ALA A 408 -24.81 -6.35 4.00
N THR A 409 -25.26 -7.60 3.96
CA THR A 409 -24.49 -8.71 3.36
C THR A 409 -24.33 -8.51 1.85
N ALA A 410 -25.38 -8.01 1.17
CA ALA A 410 -25.30 -7.67 -0.25
C ALA A 410 -24.39 -6.45 -0.52
N VAL A 411 -24.44 -5.42 0.34
CA VAL A 411 -23.51 -4.28 0.29
C VAL A 411 -22.07 -4.73 0.52
N LEU A 412 -21.82 -5.58 1.51
CA LEU A 412 -20.49 -6.13 1.78
C LEU A 412 -19.95 -6.92 0.59
N ALA A 413 -20.78 -7.77 -0.02
CA ALA A 413 -20.42 -8.51 -1.22
C ALA A 413 -20.13 -7.60 -2.41
N SER A 414 -20.82 -6.46 -2.50
CA SER A 414 -20.60 -5.49 -3.57
C SER A 414 -19.19 -4.89 -3.55
N PHE A 415 -18.64 -4.59 -2.36
CA PHE A 415 -17.30 -4.03 -2.20
C PHE A 415 -16.17 -4.91 -2.75
N VAL A 416 -16.41 -6.22 -2.87
CA VAL A 416 -15.44 -7.19 -3.39
C VAL A 416 -15.88 -7.82 -4.72
N SER A 417 -16.92 -7.28 -5.36
CA SER A 417 -17.39 -7.74 -6.67
C SER A 417 -16.79 -6.91 -7.82
N LEU A 418 -17.12 -7.25 -9.07
CA LEU A 418 -16.74 -6.53 -10.29
C LEU A 418 -17.80 -5.51 -10.73
N ASN A 419 -18.56 -4.94 -9.78
CA ASN A 419 -19.53 -3.88 -10.05
C ASN A 419 -18.91 -2.49 -9.84
N ASP A 420 -19.72 -1.45 -10.08
CA ASP A 420 -19.29 -0.04 -9.96
C ASP A 420 -19.40 0.52 -8.53
N VAL A 421 -19.65 -0.32 -7.52
CA VAL A 421 -19.67 0.13 -6.13
C VAL A 421 -18.23 0.28 -5.66
N GLY A 422 -17.83 1.53 -5.42
CA GLY A 422 -16.49 1.84 -4.93
C GLY A 422 -16.17 1.10 -3.64
N ARG A 423 -14.93 0.59 -3.52
CA ARG A 423 -14.46 -0.02 -2.27
C ARG A 423 -14.16 1.09 -1.24
N PRO A 424 -14.64 0.99 0.01
CA PRO A 424 -14.27 1.92 1.06
C PRO A 424 -12.76 1.94 1.35
N PRO A 425 -12.19 3.08 1.78
CA PRO A 425 -10.83 3.14 2.28
C PRO A 425 -10.72 2.24 3.52
N SER A 426 -9.78 1.30 3.51
CA SER A 426 -9.63 0.30 4.58
C SER A 426 -8.21 -0.26 4.54
N ASP A 427 -7.69 -0.64 5.71
CA ASP A 427 -6.52 -1.52 5.79
C ASP A 427 -7.04 -2.97 5.75
N GLY A 428 -6.94 -3.59 4.57
CA GLY A 428 -7.57 -4.89 4.30
C GLY A 428 -9.10 -4.83 4.30
N GLU A 429 -9.72 -5.83 4.91
CA GLU A 429 -11.16 -6.11 4.94
C GLU A 429 -11.89 -5.55 6.17
N LYS A 430 -11.16 -5.24 7.25
CA LYS A 430 -11.74 -5.10 8.60
C LYS A 430 -12.80 -4.00 8.71
N GLU A 431 -12.58 -2.87 8.03
CA GLU A 431 -13.53 -1.74 8.07
C GLU A 431 -14.76 -1.99 7.18
N LEU A 432 -14.69 -2.95 6.26
CA LEU A 432 -15.75 -3.18 5.27
C LEU A 432 -17.04 -3.71 5.91
N PHE A 433 -16.94 -4.48 6.99
CA PHE A 433 -18.11 -5.09 7.65
C PHE A 433 -19.04 -4.02 8.24
N PHE A 434 -18.52 -3.10 9.06
CA PHE A 434 -19.36 -2.07 9.66
C PHE A 434 -19.79 -1.01 8.65
N LEU A 435 -18.94 -0.67 7.68
CA LEU A 435 -19.29 0.26 6.61
C LEU A 435 -20.41 -0.29 5.72
N ALA A 436 -20.47 -1.60 5.51
CA ALA A 436 -21.58 -2.24 4.83
C ALA A 436 -22.90 -2.10 5.62
N CYS A 437 -22.86 -2.24 6.95
CA CYS A 437 -24.02 -1.98 7.80
C CYS A 437 -24.44 -0.51 7.78
N GLU A 438 -23.47 0.42 7.81
CA GLU A 438 -23.76 1.85 7.75
C GLU A 438 -24.46 2.25 6.46
N LEU A 439 -23.91 1.81 5.34
CA LEU A 439 -24.47 2.05 4.01
C LEU A 439 -25.77 1.26 3.77
N ALA A 440 -26.00 0.16 4.48
CA ALA A 440 -27.28 -0.53 4.44
C ALA A 440 -28.38 0.20 5.22
N GLU A 441 -28.09 1.27 5.94
CA GLU A 441 -29.05 1.97 6.80
C GLU A 441 -29.72 0.99 7.78
N THR A 442 -28.91 0.12 8.41
CA THR A 442 -29.37 -0.97 9.28
C THR A 442 -28.91 -0.78 10.72
N GLN A 443 -29.62 -1.38 11.68
CA GLN A 443 -29.09 -1.50 13.04
C GLN A 443 -27.94 -2.49 13.08
N PHE A 444 -26.85 -2.13 13.74
CA PHE A 444 -25.71 -2.99 14.03
C PHE A 444 -25.16 -2.65 15.42
N SER A 445 -24.21 -3.43 15.94
CA SER A 445 -23.70 -3.25 17.31
C SER A 445 -22.19 -3.45 17.40
N PHE A 446 -21.55 -2.55 18.16
CA PHE A 446 -20.17 -2.69 18.63
C PHE A 446 -20.13 -3.08 20.11
N SER A 447 -19.01 -3.66 20.52
CA SER A 447 -18.60 -3.78 21.92
C SER A 447 -18.70 -2.43 22.63
N ASP A 448 -19.19 -2.43 23.87
CA ASP A 448 -19.20 -1.23 24.73
C ASP A 448 -17.78 -0.77 25.12
N PHE A 449 -16.79 -1.62 24.91
CA PHE A 449 -15.41 -1.40 25.33
C PHE A 449 -14.49 -1.15 24.15
N GLY A 450 -13.56 -0.22 24.33
CA GLY A 450 -12.41 -0.05 23.46
C GLY A 450 -11.41 -1.19 23.65
N VAL A 451 -10.54 -1.37 22.66
CA VAL A 451 -9.48 -2.38 22.75
C VAL A 451 -8.45 -2.02 23.83
N GLY A 452 -8.00 -3.05 24.53
CA GLY A 452 -6.90 -2.98 25.48
C GLY A 452 -5.56 -3.44 24.89
N ALA A 453 -4.58 -3.62 25.78
CA ALA A 453 -3.36 -4.36 25.45
C ALA A 453 -3.08 -5.43 26.50
N ALA A 454 -2.44 -6.51 26.06
CA ALA A 454 -1.87 -7.54 26.90
C ALA A 454 -0.41 -7.82 26.52
N GLY A 455 0.48 -7.86 27.50
CA GLY A 455 1.91 -8.07 27.27
C GLY A 455 2.72 -8.03 28.57
N SER A 456 4.00 -8.35 28.46
CA SER A 456 4.94 -8.31 29.59
C SER A 456 5.59 -6.94 29.80
N ASP A 457 5.42 -6.00 28.88
CA ASP A 457 5.92 -4.62 29.01
C ASP A 457 4.87 -3.75 29.70
N PHE A 458 4.93 -3.73 31.03
CA PHE A 458 4.03 -2.99 31.90
C PHE A 458 4.79 -1.93 32.70
N LYS A 459 4.35 -0.68 32.59
CA LYS A 459 4.86 0.46 33.36
C LYS A 459 3.75 0.95 34.28
N ASP A 460 3.85 0.60 35.56
CA ASP A 460 2.83 0.97 36.54
C ASP A 460 3.04 2.38 37.09
N HIS A 461 2.03 3.24 36.93
CA HIS A 461 2.00 4.60 37.47
C HIS A 461 0.75 4.83 38.34
N GLY A 462 0.07 3.76 38.75
CA GLY A 462 -1.18 3.81 39.50
C GLY A 462 -2.42 3.79 38.61
N GLU A 463 -3.59 3.71 39.25
CA GLU A 463 -4.87 3.56 38.57
C GLU A 463 -5.13 4.65 37.52
N GLY A 464 -5.44 4.23 36.30
CA GLY A 464 -5.73 5.11 35.17
C GLY A 464 -4.52 5.90 34.64
N LYS A 465 -3.30 5.54 35.01
CA LYS A 465 -2.06 6.26 34.64
C LYS A 465 -0.96 5.35 34.08
N SER A 466 -1.16 4.05 34.14
CA SER A 466 -0.17 3.06 33.71
C SER A 466 -0.16 2.91 32.19
N ILE A 467 0.89 2.27 31.69
CA ILE A 467 1.08 1.98 30.26
C ILE A 467 1.33 0.48 30.13
N ILE A 468 0.64 -0.18 29.20
CA ILE A 468 0.84 -1.60 28.89
C ILE A 468 1.08 -1.69 27.39
N CYS A 469 2.23 -2.23 27.00
CA CYS A 469 2.58 -2.48 25.61
C CYS A 469 2.41 -3.95 25.28
N GLY A 470 1.72 -4.26 24.17
CA GLY A 470 1.58 -5.63 23.69
C GLY A 470 0.42 -5.83 22.72
N GLN A 471 -0.13 -7.03 22.71
CA GLN A 471 -1.12 -7.48 21.74
C GLN A 471 -2.55 -7.02 22.08
N PRO A 472 -3.46 -6.83 21.11
CA PRO A 472 -4.83 -6.42 21.37
C PRO A 472 -5.57 -7.32 22.37
N ALA A 473 -6.15 -6.69 23.39
CA ALA A 473 -6.94 -7.37 24.41
C ALA A 473 -8.40 -6.94 24.32
N GLN A 474 -9.30 -7.89 24.06
CA GLN A 474 -10.72 -7.62 23.86
C GLN A 474 -11.53 -8.14 25.06
N PHE A 475 -12.52 -7.36 25.47
CA PHE A 475 -13.33 -7.63 26.66
C PHE A 475 -14.71 -8.17 26.30
N TYR A 476 -15.40 -8.76 27.27
CA TYR A 476 -16.80 -9.14 27.07
C TYR A 476 -17.62 -7.89 26.69
N PRO A 477 -18.40 -7.91 25.59
CA PRO A 477 -18.80 -6.69 24.89
C PRO A 477 -20.00 -5.94 25.48
N VAL A 478 -20.51 -6.38 26.63
CA VAL A 478 -21.68 -5.81 27.30
C VAL A 478 -21.26 -5.24 28.64
N LYS A 479 -21.59 -3.96 28.89
CA LYS A 479 -21.30 -3.29 30.16
C LYS A 479 -22.09 -3.95 31.31
N PRO A 480 -21.41 -4.52 32.34
CA PRO A 480 -22.10 -5.04 33.53
C PRO A 480 -22.66 -3.90 34.39
N GLN A 481 -23.64 -4.21 35.25
CA GLN A 481 -24.22 -3.24 36.19
C GLN A 481 -23.21 -2.72 37.24
N ASP A 482 -22.12 -3.46 37.47
CA ASP A 482 -21.02 -3.11 38.36
C ASP A 482 -19.74 -2.90 37.53
N GLU A 483 -19.31 -1.64 37.37
CA GLU A 483 -18.28 -1.21 36.39
C GLU A 483 -16.88 -1.79 36.65
N GLY A 484 -16.66 -2.41 37.82
CA GLY A 484 -15.36 -2.88 38.26
C GLY A 484 -14.87 -4.21 37.67
N ASN A 485 -15.74 -5.03 37.07
CA ASN A 485 -15.46 -6.48 36.91
C ASN A 485 -15.78 -7.04 35.50
N VAL A 486 -15.28 -6.37 34.45
CA VAL A 486 -15.42 -6.84 33.06
C VAL A 486 -14.34 -7.88 32.75
N GLY A 487 -14.76 -9.08 32.38
CA GLY A 487 -13.85 -10.18 32.03
C GLY A 487 -13.15 -9.96 30.68
N LEU A 488 -11.86 -10.29 30.63
CA LEU A 488 -11.10 -10.42 29.39
C LEU A 488 -11.68 -11.58 28.56
N LEU A 489 -12.08 -11.31 27.31
CA LEU A 489 -12.72 -12.30 26.44
C LEU A 489 -11.69 -13.08 25.64
N TYR A 490 -10.84 -12.38 24.90
CA TYR A 490 -9.79 -12.98 24.07
C TYR A 490 -8.66 -12.00 23.80
N LEU A 491 -7.52 -12.52 23.35
CA LEU A 491 -6.44 -11.74 22.77
C LEU A 491 -6.37 -12.03 21.28
N ASN A 492 -6.14 -11.01 20.47
CA ASN A 492 -5.67 -11.19 19.10
C ASN A 492 -4.14 -11.10 19.15
N SER A 493 -3.41 -12.19 18.90
CA SER A 493 -1.98 -12.24 19.24
C SER A 493 -1.16 -13.20 18.38
N ASP A 494 -0.37 -12.65 17.48
CA ASP A 494 0.67 -13.35 16.72
C ASP A 494 1.75 -13.94 17.65
N ALA A 495 1.90 -13.36 18.84
CA ALA A 495 2.89 -13.73 19.85
C ALA A 495 2.46 -14.90 20.78
N ILE A 496 1.37 -15.62 20.48
CA ILE A 496 0.89 -16.75 21.33
C ILE A 496 2.02 -17.74 21.65
N MET A 497 2.86 -18.05 20.66
CA MET A 497 3.96 -19.01 20.79
C MET A 497 5.19 -18.42 21.50
N GLU A 498 5.25 -17.10 21.68
CA GLU A 498 6.38 -16.40 22.30
C GLU A 498 6.15 -16.11 23.78
N TYR A 499 4.89 -16.12 24.25
CA TYR A 499 4.58 -15.87 25.65
C TYR A 499 5.21 -16.91 26.58
N LYS A 500 5.90 -16.40 27.60
CA LYS A 500 6.54 -17.18 28.66
C LYS A 500 5.98 -16.80 30.03
N PRO A 501 4.67 -17.01 30.28
CA PRO A 501 3.97 -16.43 31.42
C PRO A 501 4.48 -16.88 32.79
N LYS A 502 5.20 -18.02 32.89
CA LYS A 502 5.81 -18.45 34.15
C LYS A 502 7.12 -17.72 34.47
N THR A 503 7.90 -17.36 33.45
CA THR A 503 9.19 -16.68 33.62
C THR A 503 9.12 -15.16 33.39
N GLN A 504 8.08 -14.70 32.68
CA GLN A 504 7.79 -13.30 32.41
C GLN A 504 6.30 -13.03 32.68
N PRO A 505 5.96 -12.35 33.78
CA PRO A 505 4.57 -12.01 34.08
C PRO A 505 3.92 -11.21 32.95
N VAL A 506 2.71 -11.60 32.58
CA VAL A 506 1.91 -10.93 31.56
C VAL A 506 0.83 -10.11 32.26
N TYR A 507 0.60 -8.89 31.77
CA TYR A 507 -0.43 -7.98 32.25
C TYR A 507 -1.41 -7.66 31.11
N TYR A 508 -2.65 -7.35 31.44
CA TYR A 508 -3.60 -6.75 30.49
C TYR A 508 -4.20 -5.47 31.07
N SER A 509 -4.62 -4.55 30.21
CA SER A 509 -5.30 -3.33 30.63
C SER A 509 -6.72 -3.65 31.08
N LYS A 510 -7.21 -3.02 32.16
CA LYS A 510 -8.63 -3.05 32.52
C LYS A 510 -9.48 -2.45 31.40
N ALA A 511 -10.69 -2.98 31.20
CA ALA A 511 -11.62 -2.52 30.18
C ALA A 511 -11.94 -1.02 30.33
N ARG A 512 -12.00 -0.31 29.21
CA ARG A 512 -12.42 1.10 29.12
C ARG A 512 -13.55 1.22 28.11
N THR A 513 -14.47 2.15 28.33
CA THR A 513 -15.57 2.38 27.40
C THR A 513 -15.05 2.87 26.05
N ALA A 514 -15.70 2.47 24.96
CA ALA A 514 -15.23 2.72 23.60
C ALA A 514 -15.17 4.21 23.21
N ASP A 515 -15.94 5.06 23.89
CA ASP A 515 -16.01 6.51 23.68
C ASP A 515 -14.80 7.28 24.24
N VAL A 516 -14.03 6.67 25.15
CA VAL A 516 -12.85 7.29 25.75
C VAL A 516 -11.77 7.50 24.68
N TYR A 517 -11.34 8.75 24.53
CA TYR A 517 -10.19 9.13 23.74
C TYR A 517 -9.06 9.60 24.68
N PRO A 518 -8.05 8.77 24.96
CA PRO A 518 -6.97 9.14 25.87
C PRO A 518 -6.02 10.20 25.25
N GLY A 519 -6.08 10.39 23.93
CA GLY A 519 -5.22 11.32 23.19
C GLY A 519 -4.58 10.64 21.98
N SER A 520 -3.83 11.41 21.20
CA SER A 520 -3.06 10.86 20.08
C SER A 520 -1.81 10.17 20.60
N PHE A 521 -1.54 8.95 20.12
CA PHE A 521 -0.26 8.28 20.38
C PHE A 521 0.95 9.11 19.93
N SER A 522 0.78 9.95 18.90
CA SER A 522 1.81 10.90 18.45
C SER A 522 2.15 11.96 19.50
N ASP A 523 1.17 12.39 20.30
CA ASP A 523 1.37 13.41 21.33
C ASP A 523 2.12 12.84 22.55
N TRP A 524 2.02 11.53 22.77
CA TRP A 524 2.65 10.82 23.90
C TRP A 524 3.98 10.14 23.55
N GLU A 525 4.45 10.23 22.29
CA GLU A 525 5.62 9.50 21.78
C GLU A 525 5.59 8.00 22.08
N LEU A 526 4.40 7.41 22.22
CA LEU A 526 4.22 5.99 22.50
C LEU A 526 3.90 5.23 21.21
N PRO A 527 4.44 4.00 21.07
CA PRO A 527 4.01 3.05 20.05
C PRO A 527 2.51 2.79 20.10
N GLN A 528 1.92 2.47 18.96
CA GLN A 528 0.49 2.20 18.80
C GLN A 528 0.02 0.99 19.61
N ASP A 529 0.94 0.09 19.95
CA ASP A 529 0.70 -1.09 20.77
C ASP A 529 0.81 -0.85 22.27
N CYS A 530 1.03 0.41 22.69
CA CYS A 530 1.17 0.85 24.07
C CYS A 530 0.04 1.78 24.52
N PRO A 531 -1.20 1.29 24.71
CA PRO A 531 -2.23 2.10 25.35
C PRO A 531 -1.75 2.64 26.70
N PHE A 532 -1.98 3.94 26.88
CA PHE A 532 -1.65 4.72 28.06
C PHE A 532 -2.92 5.18 28.78
N ASP A 533 -2.76 5.74 29.97
CA ASP A 533 -3.84 6.02 30.91
C ASP A 533 -4.72 4.79 31.16
N VAL A 534 -4.07 3.64 31.34
CA VAL A 534 -4.70 2.36 31.65
C VAL A 534 -4.43 1.94 33.09
N THR A 535 -5.22 0.99 33.57
CA THR A 535 -4.95 0.26 34.81
C THR A 535 -4.51 -1.15 34.43
N GLY A 536 -3.32 -1.58 34.84
CA GLY A 536 -2.84 -2.93 34.57
C GLY A 536 -3.36 -3.97 35.54
N VAL A 537 -3.68 -5.15 35.00
CA VAL A 537 -4.14 -6.33 35.74
C VAL A 537 -3.20 -7.49 35.39
N PRO A 538 -2.54 -8.14 36.36
CA PRO A 538 -1.73 -9.31 36.09
C PRO A 538 -2.61 -10.47 35.63
N PHE A 539 -2.07 -11.32 34.76
CA PHE A 539 -2.75 -12.56 34.38
C PHE A 539 -2.92 -13.46 35.59
N SER A 540 -4.13 -13.99 35.77
CA SER A 540 -4.40 -15.03 36.76
C SER A 540 -3.78 -16.36 36.33
N ASP A 541 -3.59 -17.27 37.29
CA ASP A 541 -3.08 -18.63 37.00
C ASP A 541 -3.91 -19.33 35.91
N LEU A 542 -5.23 -19.15 35.92
CA LEU A 542 -6.12 -19.71 34.88
C LEU A 542 -5.79 -19.15 33.48
N GLN A 543 -5.53 -17.85 33.36
CA GLN A 543 -5.16 -17.23 32.09
C GLN A 543 -3.77 -17.68 31.63
N VAL A 544 -2.84 -17.84 32.56
CA VAL A 544 -1.52 -18.44 32.28
C VAL A 544 -1.65 -19.87 31.76
N GLN A 545 -2.49 -20.70 32.40
CA GLN A 545 -2.75 -22.08 31.96
C GLN A 545 -3.38 -22.13 30.57
N ARG A 546 -4.23 -21.16 30.20
CA ARG A 546 -4.81 -21.07 28.85
C ARG A 546 -3.77 -20.80 27.77
N ILE A 547 -2.84 -19.87 27.99
CA ILE A 547 -1.72 -19.63 27.07
C ILE A 547 -0.93 -20.93 26.86
N LEU A 548 -0.55 -21.60 27.96
CA LEU A 548 0.23 -22.83 27.89
C LEU A 548 -0.54 -23.95 27.18
N LEU A 549 -1.83 -24.12 27.47
CA LEU A 549 -2.68 -25.09 26.77
C LEU A 549 -2.72 -24.82 25.27
N ARG A 550 -2.93 -23.57 24.85
CA ARG A 550 -2.94 -23.17 23.43
C ARG A 550 -1.62 -23.55 22.73
N GLN A 551 -0.48 -23.31 23.37
CA GLN A 551 0.85 -23.69 22.86
C GLN A 551 1.01 -25.21 22.72
N ARG A 552 0.53 -26.00 23.71
CA ARG A 552 0.56 -27.48 23.62
C ARG A 552 -0.34 -28.02 22.52
N LEU A 553 -1.52 -27.43 22.35
CA LEU A 553 -2.42 -27.79 21.26
C LEU A 553 -1.81 -27.43 19.89
N HIS A 554 -1.05 -26.35 19.80
CA HIS A 554 -0.29 -25.99 18.61
C HIS A 554 0.78 -27.05 18.28
N ASP A 555 1.55 -27.54 19.26
CA ASP A 555 2.53 -28.61 19.04
C ASP A 555 1.88 -29.88 18.47
N ILE A 556 0.70 -30.25 18.97
CA ILE A 556 -0.09 -31.37 18.43
C ILE A 556 -0.45 -31.13 16.97
N ALA A 557 -0.91 -29.92 16.63
CA ALA A 557 -1.28 -29.58 15.26
C ALA A 557 -0.07 -29.57 14.31
N VAL A 558 1.11 -29.12 14.77
CA VAL A 558 2.38 -29.21 14.02
C VAL A 558 2.78 -30.66 13.76
N GLU A 559 2.60 -31.56 14.74
CA GLU A 559 2.85 -32.98 14.54
C GLU A 559 1.89 -33.61 13.52
N TRP A 560 0.60 -33.26 13.55
CA TRP A 560 -0.36 -33.71 12.53
C TRP A 560 -0.02 -33.19 11.12
N GLU A 561 0.34 -31.92 11.00
CA GLU A 561 0.79 -31.33 9.73
C GLU A 561 2.04 -32.08 9.21
N ARG A 562 3.04 -32.29 10.07
CA ARG A 562 4.26 -33.03 9.71
C ARG A 562 3.92 -34.43 9.20
N ASN A 563 3.06 -35.17 9.92
CA ASN A 563 2.64 -36.51 9.50
C ASN A 563 1.94 -36.47 8.13
N ALA A 564 1.02 -35.54 7.93
CA ALA A 564 0.30 -35.37 6.68
C ALA A 564 1.24 -35.09 5.49
N LEU A 565 2.22 -34.20 5.68
CA LEU A 565 3.10 -33.80 4.60
C LEU A 565 4.20 -34.84 4.31
N MET A 566 4.72 -35.51 5.35
CA MET A 566 5.88 -36.41 5.26
C MET A 566 5.53 -37.87 4.96
N SER A 567 4.32 -38.34 5.26
CA SER A 567 3.93 -39.72 4.97
C SER A 567 3.77 -40.00 3.47
N GLU A 568 4.26 -41.15 3.03
CA GLU A 568 4.19 -41.59 1.64
C GLU A 568 2.84 -42.25 1.31
N ASN A 569 2.19 -42.85 2.32
CA ASN A 569 0.88 -43.49 2.19
C ASN A 569 -0.02 -43.30 3.44
N GLU A 570 -1.31 -43.56 3.28
CA GLU A 570 -2.33 -43.36 4.31
C GLU A 570 -2.14 -44.25 5.54
N SER A 571 -1.57 -45.45 5.38
CA SER A 571 -1.32 -46.38 6.48
C SER A 571 -0.24 -45.85 7.43
N GLU A 572 0.86 -45.35 6.88
CA GLU A 572 1.95 -44.73 7.65
C GLU A 572 1.46 -43.48 8.40
N GLN A 573 0.70 -42.63 7.70
CA GLN A 573 0.12 -41.44 8.31
C GLN A 573 -0.79 -41.83 9.48
N THR A 574 -1.67 -42.81 9.29
CA THR A 574 -2.60 -43.29 10.33
C THR A 574 -1.86 -43.80 11.56
N GLN A 575 -0.75 -44.52 11.38
CA GLN A 575 0.05 -45.02 12.48
C GLN A 575 0.78 -43.90 13.24
N ALA A 576 1.40 -42.96 12.51
CA ALA A 576 2.05 -41.80 13.12
C ALA A 576 1.04 -40.94 13.89
N ASP A 577 -0.13 -40.73 13.29
CA ASP A 577 -1.23 -39.98 13.87
C ASP A 577 -1.83 -40.62 15.12
N ALA A 578 -1.85 -41.95 15.22
CA ALA A 578 -2.29 -42.64 16.43
C ALA A 578 -1.41 -42.28 17.64
N VAL A 579 -0.10 -42.11 17.42
CA VAL A 579 0.84 -41.67 18.47
C VAL A 579 0.52 -40.25 18.90
N VAL A 580 0.34 -39.33 17.95
CA VAL A 580 0.00 -37.93 18.23
C VAL A 580 -1.36 -37.82 18.94
N ASN A 581 -2.35 -38.59 18.49
CA ASN A 581 -3.68 -38.62 19.12
C ASN A 581 -3.61 -39.11 20.58
N THR A 582 -2.71 -40.05 20.88
CA THR A 582 -2.50 -40.51 22.26
C THR A 582 -1.92 -39.39 23.14
N LYS A 583 -1.01 -38.57 22.60
CA LYS A 583 -0.50 -37.37 23.30
C LYS A 583 -1.62 -36.36 23.54
N LEU A 584 -2.47 -36.12 22.54
CA LEU A 584 -3.61 -35.21 22.67
C LEU A 584 -4.61 -35.72 23.71
N ASP A 585 -4.97 -37.00 23.68
CA ASP A 585 -5.89 -37.60 24.65
C ASP A 585 -5.32 -37.51 26.08
N ALA A 586 -4.00 -37.64 26.25
CA ALA A 586 -3.32 -37.42 27.54
C ALA A 586 -3.35 -35.94 27.97
N LEU A 587 -3.15 -35.00 27.05
CA LEU A 587 -3.22 -33.56 27.31
C LEU A 587 -4.65 -33.14 27.74
N LEU A 588 -5.67 -33.65 27.05
CA LEU A 588 -7.07 -33.40 27.39
C LEU A 588 -7.45 -34.03 28.74
N LYS A 589 -6.90 -35.19 29.07
CA LYS A 589 -7.06 -35.79 30.39
C LYS A 589 -6.40 -34.93 31.47
N GLN A 590 -5.18 -34.44 31.24
CA GLN A 590 -4.50 -33.52 32.16
C GLN A 590 -5.32 -32.26 32.42
N LEU A 591 -5.96 -31.71 31.38
CA LEU A 591 -6.89 -30.58 31.50
C LEU A 591 -8.13 -30.93 32.33
N ALA A 592 -8.72 -32.11 32.11
CA ALA A 592 -9.91 -32.56 32.85
C ALA A 592 -9.60 -32.87 34.33
N ASP A 593 -8.37 -33.28 34.63
CA ASP A 593 -7.87 -33.56 35.98
C ASP A 593 -7.34 -32.28 36.69
N ASP A 594 -7.56 -31.08 36.12
CA ASP A 594 -7.08 -29.77 36.62
C ASP A 594 -5.57 -29.72 36.96
N THR A 595 -4.76 -30.52 36.25
CA THR A 595 -3.31 -30.61 36.51
C THR A 595 -2.55 -29.52 35.72
N PRO A 596 -1.73 -28.66 36.38
CA PRO A 596 -1.07 -27.53 35.71
C PRO A 596 -0.12 -27.95 34.58
N PHE A 597 -0.06 -27.14 33.52
CA PHE A 597 0.91 -27.28 32.42
C PHE A 597 2.24 -26.61 32.78
N GLU A 598 3.35 -27.23 32.38
CA GLU A 598 4.70 -26.66 32.49
C GLU A 598 5.11 -25.94 31.20
N GLU A 599 5.95 -24.91 31.35
CA GLU A 599 6.57 -24.20 30.22
C GLU A 599 7.56 -25.14 29.51
N ILE A 600 7.68 -25.05 28.18
CA ILE A 600 8.62 -25.90 27.42
C ILE A 600 10.05 -25.42 27.70
N ALA A 601 10.83 -26.23 28.41
CA ALA A 601 12.27 -26.02 28.50
C ALA A 601 12.91 -26.26 27.13
N ALA A 602 13.81 -25.36 26.71
CA ALA A 602 14.65 -25.58 25.52
C ALA A 602 15.37 -26.94 25.64
N PRO A 603 15.49 -27.72 24.55
CA PRO A 603 16.06 -29.06 24.64
C PRO A 603 17.53 -29.01 25.07
N ALA A 604 17.82 -29.67 26.19
CA ALA A 604 19.19 -29.94 26.64
C ALA A 604 19.86 -30.95 25.68
N SER A 605 21.05 -30.60 25.21
CA SER A 605 21.92 -31.46 24.41
C SER A 605 22.31 -32.71 25.19
N ALA A 606 21.88 -33.88 24.74
CA ALA A 606 22.31 -35.17 25.29
C ALA A 606 23.64 -35.61 24.65
N GLU A 607 24.67 -35.78 25.47
CA GLU A 607 25.95 -36.40 25.10
C GLU A 607 25.79 -37.91 24.80
N PRO A 608 26.54 -38.47 23.81
CA PRO A 608 26.66 -39.91 23.65
C PRO A 608 27.79 -40.50 24.51
N ALA A 609 27.50 -41.60 25.19
CA ALA A 609 28.43 -42.37 26.01
C ALA A 609 29.58 -43.01 25.21
N ALA A 610 30.79 -42.95 25.78
CA ALA A 610 32.02 -43.48 25.19
C ALA A 610 32.19 -45.00 25.39
N VAL A 611 32.66 -45.69 24.35
CA VAL A 611 33.20 -47.07 24.41
C VAL A 611 34.66 -47.04 23.97
N ALA A 612 35.54 -47.62 24.78
CA ALA A 612 36.99 -47.68 24.57
C ALA A 612 37.40 -48.82 23.60
N PRO A 613 38.51 -48.64 22.85
CA PRO A 613 39.33 -49.79 22.49
C PRO A 613 40.83 -49.59 22.69
N ALA A 614 41.49 -50.75 22.77
CA ALA A 614 42.81 -51.01 23.29
C ALA A 614 44.00 -50.49 22.44
N SER A 615 45.10 -50.35 23.16
CA SER A 615 46.45 -49.96 22.77
C SER A 615 47.14 -50.89 21.78
N THR A 616 47.79 -50.32 20.75
CA THR A 616 49.09 -50.80 20.26
C THR A 616 49.89 -49.60 19.72
N THR A 617 51.17 -49.51 20.09
CA THR A 617 52.05 -48.36 19.83
C THR A 617 52.89 -48.61 18.56
N PRO A 618 52.91 -47.70 17.57
CA PRO A 618 53.83 -47.76 16.44
C PRO A 618 55.03 -46.80 16.58
N THR A 619 56.10 -47.13 15.88
CA THR A 619 57.48 -46.61 15.97
C THR A 619 57.70 -45.18 15.41
N PRO A 620 58.84 -44.52 15.76
CA PRO A 620 59.01 -43.05 15.67
C PRO A 620 58.93 -42.40 14.27
N GLN A 621 59.18 -43.14 13.19
CA GLN A 621 59.10 -42.60 11.82
C GLN A 621 57.66 -42.58 11.26
N ALA A 622 56.80 -43.53 11.68
CA ALA A 622 55.36 -43.48 11.37
C ALA A 622 54.67 -42.35 12.15
N LEU A 623 55.19 -42.01 13.34
CA LEU A 623 54.67 -40.92 14.17
C LEU A 623 54.79 -39.54 13.47
N GLN A 624 55.87 -39.27 12.74
CA GLN A 624 56.07 -37.94 12.15
C GLN A 624 55.19 -37.69 10.92
N GLN A 625 54.93 -38.73 10.11
CA GLN A 625 54.01 -38.65 8.98
C GLN A 625 52.54 -38.78 9.42
N ALA A 626 52.26 -39.59 10.45
CA ALA A 626 50.96 -39.64 11.12
C ALA A 626 50.66 -38.33 11.87
N ASN A 627 51.64 -37.60 12.39
CA ASN A 627 51.43 -36.29 13.01
C ASN A 627 51.06 -35.23 11.95
N LYS A 628 51.72 -35.21 10.78
CA LYS A 628 51.30 -34.33 9.67
C LYS A 628 49.91 -34.70 9.12
N TRP A 629 49.61 -35.99 8.99
CA TRP A 629 48.27 -36.43 8.58
C TRP A 629 47.23 -36.18 9.68
N ALA A 630 47.58 -36.34 10.96
CA ALA A 630 46.71 -36.04 12.09
C ALA A 630 46.46 -34.54 12.19
N ASP A 631 47.46 -33.70 11.96
CA ASP A 631 47.34 -32.24 11.90
C ASP A 631 46.48 -31.82 10.69
N PHE A 632 46.72 -32.38 9.50
CA PHE A 632 45.86 -32.12 8.34
C PHE A 632 44.42 -32.59 8.60
N MET A 633 44.22 -33.79 9.15
CA MET A 633 42.89 -34.32 9.47
C MET A 633 42.22 -33.52 10.58
N LYS A 634 42.99 -33.00 11.53
CA LYS A 634 42.53 -32.09 12.58
C LYS A 634 42.09 -30.77 11.97
N THR A 635 42.91 -30.14 11.12
CA THR A 635 42.54 -28.91 10.40
C THR A 635 41.35 -29.13 9.46
N ALA A 636 41.25 -30.29 8.80
CA ALA A 636 40.10 -30.63 7.96
C ALA A 636 38.83 -30.84 8.79
N ARG A 637 38.91 -31.48 9.97
CA ARG A 637 37.79 -31.62 10.91
C ARG A 637 37.37 -30.28 11.51
N GLU A 638 38.32 -29.46 11.94
CA GLU A 638 38.07 -28.11 12.46
C GLU A 638 37.40 -27.24 11.39
N ARG A 639 37.87 -27.31 10.14
CA ARG A 639 37.23 -26.63 9.02
C ARG A 639 35.82 -27.15 8.75
N ALA A 640 35.62 -28.46 8.72
CA ALA A 640 34.29 -29.05 8.50
C ALA A 640 33.30 -28.70 9.63
N GLU A 641 33.77 -28.68 10.88
CA GLU A 641 32.95 -28.28 12.02
C GLU A 641 32.60 -26.79 11.96
N LEU A 642 33.54 -25.94 11.54
CA LEU A 642 33.28 -24.52 11.33
C LEU A 642 32.30 -24.27 10.19
N GLU A 643 32.46 -24.97 9.06
CA GLU A 643 31.52 -24.92 7.93
C GLU A 643 30.12 -25.34 8.39
N LYS A 644 30.01 -26.39 9.21
CA LYS A 644 28.75 -26.84 9.82
C LYS A 644 28.15 -25.78 10.76
N GLN A 645 28.97 -25.13 11.60
CA GLN A 645 28.51 -24.05 12.48
C GLN A 645 28.00 -22.85 11.67
N MET A 646 28.73 -22.41 10.65
CA MET A 646 28.29 -21.33 9.76
C MET A 646 27.00 -21.70 9.01
N GLU A 647 26.84 -22.97 8.65
CA GLU A 647 25.67 -23.45 7.93
C GLU A 647 24.39 -23.49 8.78
N THR A 648 24.48 -23.43 10.11
CA THR A 648 23.29 -23.27 10.98
C THR A 648 22.47 -22.04 10.59
N ARG A 649 23.13 -20.99 10.09
CA ARG A 649 22.51 -19.77 9.53
C ARG A 649 22.78 -19.62 8.02
N LEU A 650 23.00 -20.72 7.30
CA LEU A 650 23.23 -20.74 5.84
C LEU A 650 24.45 -19.94 5.34
N ILE A 651 25.31 -19.46 6.24
CA ILE A 651 26.37 -18.50 5.91
C ILE A 651 27.41 -19.14 4.99
N HIS A 652 27.75 -20.41 5.21
CA HIS A 652 28.72 -21.12 4.36
C HIS A 652 28.20 -21.27 2.93
N SER A 653 26.94 -21.69 2.76
CA SER A 653 26.27 -21.75 1.45
C SER A 653 26.19 -20.39 0.75
N LEU A 654 25.74 -19.35 1.46
CA LEU A 654 25.59 -18.00 0.91
C LEU A 654 26.94 -17.39 0.50
N ASN A 655 27.97 -17.56 1.33
CA ASN A 655 29.33 -17.15 0.99
C ASN A 655 29.81 -17.88 -0.26
N THR A 656 29.71 -19.22 -0.29
CA THR A 656 30.16 -20.03 -1.43
C THR A 656 29.45 -19.63 -2.72
N LEU A 657 28.13 -19.46 -2.68
CA LEU A 657 27.34 -19.01 -3.82
C LEU A 657 27.80 -17.62 -4.30
N SER A 658 27.91 -16.65 -3.40
CA SER A 658 28.26 -15.28 -3.76
C SER A 658 29.66 -15.15 -4.38
N GLN A 659 30.57 -16.07 -4.05
CA GLN A 659 31.93 -16.10 -4.57
C GLN A 659 32.07 -16.86 -5.90
N GLN A 660 30.98 -17.38 -6.47
CA GLN A 660 30.98 -17.98 -7.81
C GLN A 660 31.11 -16.89 -8.88
N THR A 661 32.35 -16.54 -9.21
CA THR A 661 32.69 -15.52 -10.21
C THR A 661 33.47 -16.17 -11.35
N SER A 662 33.20 -15.73 -12.58
CA SER A 662 33.86 -16.24 -13.80
C SER A 662 34.32 -15.13 -14.75
N VAL A 663 33.89 -13.89 -14.51
CA VAL A 663 34.23 -12.72 -15.32
C VAL A 663 34.87 -11.66 -14.42
N PRO A 664 36.00 -11.03 -14.81
CA PRO A 664 36.70 -10.10 -13.92
C PRO A 664 35.88 -8.86 -13.54
N ARG A 665 35.15 -8.26 -14.49
CA ARG A 665 34.48 -6.97 -14.28
C ARG A 665 33.26 -6.83 -15.18
N GLY A 666 32.20 -6.20 -14.67
CA GLY A 666 31.01 -5.91 -15.45
C GLY A 666 30.03 -4.97 -14.73
N ILE A 667 28.91 -4.68 -15.40
CA ILE A 667 27.85 -3.82 -14.89
C ILE A 667 26.62 -4.68 -14.60
N VAL A 668 26.00 -4.50 -13.43
CA VAL A 668 24.70 -5.09 -13.10
C VAL A 668 23.65 -3.98 -13.21
N LEU A 669 22.66 -4.18 -14.06
CA LEU A 669 21.58 -3.22 -14.34
C LEU A 669 20.23 -3.95 -14.24
N PRO A 670 19.63 -4.05 -13.05
CA PRO A 670 18.33 -4.71 -12.90
C PRO A 670 17.24 -3.94 -13.65
N LEU A 671 16.39 -4.67 -14.40
CA LEU A 671 15.30 -4.08 -15.17
C LEU A 671 14.00 -4.88 -15.00
N TYR A 672 12.88 -4.20 -15.24
CA TYR A 672 11.55 -4.75 -15.39
C TYR A 672 10.81 -3.95 -16.48
N ASP A 673 9.68 -4.47 -16.97
CA ASP A 673 9.04 -3.98 -18.21
C ASP A 673 8.88 -2.46 -18.30
N LYS A 674 8.49 -1.77 -17.21
CA LYS A 674 8.19 -0.33 -17.26
C LYS A 674 9.44 0.57 -17.34
N ILE A 675 10.63 0.05 -17.05
CA ILE A 675 11.89 0.83 -17.10
C ILE A 675 12.86 0.29 -18.15
N THR A 676 12.49 -0.75 -18.90
CA THR A 676 13.36 -1.36 -19.91
C THR A 676 13.83 -0.35 -20.96
N THR A 677 12.95 0.50 -21.47
CA THR A 677 13.29 1.56 -22.43
C THR A 677 14.34 2.52 -21.87
N LEU A 678 14.20 2.89 -20.58
CA LEU A 678 15.14 3.76 -19.88
C LEU A 678 16.51 3.07 -19.66
N GLY A 679 16.49 1.77 -19.33
CA GLY A 679 17.68 0.94 -19.15
C GLY A 679 18.45 0.70 -20.45
N VAL A 680 17.78 0.30 -21.53
CA VAL A 680 18.42 0.08 -22.85
C VAL A 680 19.06 1.37 -23.36
N SER A 681 18.40 2.51 -23.16
CA SER A 681 18.97 3.79 -23.52
C SER A 681 20.18 4.17 -22.63
N LEU A 682 20.29 3.66 -21.39
CA LEU A 682 21.49 3.81 -20.55
C LEU A 682 22.64 3.01 -21.14
N ILE A 683 22.37 1.77 -21.57
CA ILE A 683 23.35 0.91 -22.23
C ILE A 683 23.91 1.62 -23.46
N LEU A 684 23.07 2.23 -24.29
CA LEU A 684 23.51 3.05 -25.43
C LEU A 684 24.38 4.24 -25.00
N GLN A 685 24.02 4.94 -23.91
CA GLN A 685 24.87 6.01 -23.38
C GLN A 685 26.23 5.50 -22.94
N LEU A 686 26.27 4.39 -22.20
CA LEU A 686 27.51 3.73 -21.76
C LEU A 686 28.40 3.37 -22.95
N ARG A 687 27.85 2.75 -24.00
CA ARG A 687 28.61 2.45 -25.24
C ARG A 687 29.14 3.71 -25.89
N SER A 688 28.33 4.77 -25.97
CA SER A 688 28.80 6.05 -26.50
C SER A 688 29.93 6.64 -25.65
N LEU A 689 29.95 6.42 -24.33
CA LEU A 689 31.02 6.87 -23.44
C LEU A 689 32.26 5.95 -23.44
N GLY A 690 32.33 5.00 -24.38
CA GLY A 690 33.47 4.08 -24.52
C GLY A 690 33.51 3.01 -23.44
N VAL A 691 32.36 2.66 -22.85
CA VAL A 691 32.27 1.59 -21.87
C VAL A 691 31.97 0.28 -22.60
N ASP A 692 32.96 -0.59 -22.73
CA ASP A 692 32.83 -1.89 -23.44
C ASP A 692 32.60 -3.09 -22.49
N LEU A 693 32.33 -2.83 -21.21
CA LEU A 693 32.11 -3.87 -20.21
C LEU A 693 30.84 -4.70 -20.49
N PRO A 694 30.85 -6.01 -20.17
CA PRO A 694 29.65 -6.84 -20.21
C PRO A 694 28.62 -6.37 -19.18
N ILE A 695 27.33 -6.49 -19.52
CA ILE A 695 26.21 -6.05 -18.69
C ILE A 695 25.31 -7.24 -18.36
N GLU A 696 24.99 -7.41 -17.08
CA GLU A 696 24.00 -8.36 -16.58
C GLU A 696 22.72 -7.63 -16.20
N VAL A 697 21.58 -8.11 -16.71
CA VAL A 697 20.24 -7.57 -16.47
C VAL A 697 19.42 -8.62 -15.72
N PRO A 698 19.53 -8.67 -14.38
CA PRO A 698 18.68 -9.53 -13.56
C PRO A 698 17.25 -8.97 -13.48
N HIS A 699 16.26 -9.84 -13.61
CA HIS A 699 14.85 -9.54 -13.37
C HIS A 699 14.17 -10.65 -12.54
N CYS A 700 12.92 -10.42 -12.12
CA CYS A 700 12.17 -11.33 -11.25
C CYS A 700 10.85 -11.78 -11.90
N GLY A 701 10.92 -12.20 -13.18
CA GLY A 701 9.76 -12.63 -13.96
C GLY A 701 8.78 -11.51 -14.35
N ASP A 702 9.20 -10.27 -14.20
CA ASP A 702 8.51 -9.01 -14.50
C ASP A 702 9.15 -8.25 -15.68
N PHE A 703 9.89 -9.00 -16.50
CA PHE A 703 10.55 -8.56 -17.72
C PHE A 703 10.20 -9.56 -18.83
N ASP A 704 9.77 -9.07 -20.00
CA ASP A 704 9.50 -9.89 -21.18
C ASP A 704 10.76 -10.66 -21.63
N GLU A 705 10.80 -11.96 -21.35
CA GLU A 705 11.94 -12.84 -21.66
C GLU A 705 12.25 -12.87 -23.17
N ALA A 706 11.24 -12.78 -24.04
CA ALA A 706 11.43 -12.79 -25.49
C ALA A 706 12.02 -11.46 -25.99
N TYR A 707 11.62 -10.34 -25.40
CA TYR A 707 12.27 -9.06 -25.68
C TYR A 707 13.72 -9.03 -25.12
N GLY A 708 13.96 -9.68 -23.98
CA GLY A 708 15.29 -9.87 -23.42
C GLY A 708 16.22 -10.62 -24.37
N GLU A 709 15.74 -11.71 -24.98
CA GLU A 709 16.47 -12.41 -26.03
C GLU A 709 16.76 -11.54 -27.26
N ALA A 710 15.80 -10.71 -27.67
CA ALA A 710 16.02 -9.78 -28.78
C ALA A 710 17.11 -8.74 -28.45
N ILE A 711 17.11 -8.20 -27.23
CA ILE A 711 18.16 -7.31 -26.73
C ILE A 711 19.52 -8.00 -26.73
N MET A 712 19.61 -9.25 -26.25
CA MET A 712 20.87 -10.02 -26.25
C MET A 712 21.42 -10.29 -27.65
N LYS A 713 20.55 -10.37 -28.68
CA LYS A 713 20.96 -10.54 -30.08
C LYS A 713 21.54 -9.26 -30.70
N LYS A 714 21.28 -8.07 -30.14
CA LYS A 714 21.80 -6.77 -30.61
C LYS A 714 23.24 -6.51 -30.17
N ARG A 715 24.11 -7.52 -30.25
CA ARG A 715 25.52 -7.47 -29.78
C ARG A 715 26.34 -6.38 -30.47
N ALA A 716 26.06 -6.09 -31.74
CA ALA A 716 26.77 -5.04 -32.48
C ALA A 716 26.53 -3.63 -31.91
N GLN A 717 25.31 -3.37 -31.40
CA GLN A 717 24.92 -2.07 -30.87
C GLN A 717 25.10 -1.97 -29.35
N LEU A 718 24.78 -3.05 -28.63
CA LEU A 718 24.71 -3.06 -27.16
C LEU A 718 25.90 -3.76 -26.50
N GLY A 719 26.81 -4.36 -27.26
CA GLY A 719 27.89 -5.18 -26.71
C GLY A 719 27.37 -6.46 -26.04
N GLU A 720 28.14 -7.00 -25.10
CA GLU A 720 27.72 -8.20 -24.35
C GLU A 720 26.69 -7.83 -23.28
N VAL A 721 25.45 -8.30 -23.46
CA VAL A 721 24.33 -8.14 -22.52
C VAL A 721 23.78 -9.52 -22.20
N TYR A 722 23.54 -9.78 -20.92
CA TYR A 722 22.98 -11.04 -20.41
C TYR A 722 21.74 -10.75 -19.58
N VAL A 723 20.56 -11.05 -20.14
CA VAL A 723 19.28 -10.90 -19.44
C VAL A 723 18.89 -12.24 -18.82
N TYR A 724 18.55 -12.27 -17.54
CA TYR A 724 18.17 -13.51 -16.86
C TYR A 724 17.21 -13.32 -15.69
N ASN A 725 16.40 -14.34 -15.45
CA ASN A 725 15.46 -14.37 -14.36
C ASN A 725 16.16 -14.82 -13.06
N ALA A 726 16.62 -13.86 -12.26
CA ALA A 726 17.32 -14.11 -11.01
C ALA A 726 16.42 -14.83 -9.99
N CYS A 727 15.10 -14.60 -10.03
CA CYS A 727 14.15 -15.25 -9.12
C CYS A 727 13.93 -16.74 -9.43
N LYS A 728 13.95 -17.14 -10.70
CA LYS A 728 13.96 -18.57 -11.07
C LYS A 728 15.19 -19.28 -10.49
N ILE A 729 16.36 -18.64 -10.54
CA ILE A 729 17.60 -19.19 -9.97
C ILE A 729 17.47 -19.26 -8.44
N ALA A 730 17.05 -18.17 -7.81
CA ALA A 730 16.91 -18.05 -6.35
C ALA A 730 15.92 -19.06 -5.74
N ALA A 731 14.83 -19.37 -6.44
CA ALA A 731 13.82 -20.34 -6.00
C ALA A 731 14.35 -21.77 -5.93
N THR A 732 15.47 -22.07 -6.60
CA THR A 732 16.09 -23.40 -6.62
C THR A 732 17.35 -23.48 -5.75
N ALA A 733 17.77 -22.38 -5.15
CA ALA A 733 19.02 -22.29 -4.42
C ALA A 733 18.88 -22.87 -3.01
N LYS A 734 19.66 -23.91 -2.72
CA LYS A 734 19.59 -24.71 -1.50
C LYS A 734 20.90 -24.66 -0.72
N SER A 735 20.82 -24.97 0.57
CA SER A 735 22.00 -25.19 1.41
C SER A 735 22.88 -26.31 0.88
N LEU A 736 24.20 -26.10 0.96
CA LEU A 736 25.23 -27.05 0.57
C LEU A 736 25.29 -28.27 1.49
N LEU A 737 24.99 -28.11 2.79
CA LEU A 737 25.04 -29.22 3.76
C LEU A 737 23.66 -29.78 4.12
N ASP A 738 22.58 -29.05 3.83
CA ASP A 738 21.20 -29.48 4.07
C ASP A 738 20.27 -29.11 2.90
N PRO A 739 20.15 -29.96 1.86
CA PRO A 739 19.34 -29.68 0.68
C PRO A 739 17.83 -29.50 0.93
N SER A 740 17.35 -29.73 2.16
CA SER A 740 15.97 -29.41 2.57
C SER A 740 15.77 -27.90 2.83
N LYS A 741 16.86 -27.18 3.15
CA LYS A 741 16.81 -25.74 3.43
C LYS A 741 17.03 -24.92 2.17
N GLN A 742 16.07 -24.03 1.89
CA GLN A 742 16.17 -23.05 0.83
C GLN A 742 16.99 -21.83 1.28
N LEU A 743 17.75 -21.22 0.37
CA LEU A 743 18.57 -20.06 0.68
C LEU A 743 17.77 -18.75 0.69
N PHE A 744 17.01 -18.45 -0.37
CA PHE A 744 16.39 -17.13 -0.53
C PHE A 744 14.87 -17.15 -0.48
N CYS A 745 14.24 -18.20 -0.99
CA CYS A 745 12.78 -18.29 -1.12
C CYS A 745 12.29 -19.73 -0.92
N LYS A 746 11.08 -19.88 -0.39
CA LYS A 746 10.42 -21.20 -0.30
C LYS A 746 10.17 -21.80 -1.70
N ASP A 747 9.71 -20.96 -2.62
CA ASP A 747 9.35 -21.25 -4.00
C ASP A 747 9.45 -19.97 -4.88
N LEU A 748 9.08 -20.08 -6.16
CA LEU A 748 9.15 -18.97 -7.12
C LEU A 748 8.19 -17.82 -6.78
N ASP A 749 7.00 -18.11 -6.28
CA ASP A 749 6.02 -17.07 -5.90
C ASP A 749 6.46 -16.30 -4.66
N ASN A 750 7.09 -16.99 -3.71
CA ASN A 750 7.78 -16.37 -2.59
C ASN A 750 8.94 -15.49 -3.06
N CYS A 751 9.72 -15.92 -4.07
CA CYS A 751 10.73 -15.06 -4.69
C CYS A 751 10.12 -13.81 -5.33
N HIS A 752 9.03 -13.94 -6.10
CA HIS A 752 8.36 -12.80 -6.70
C HIS A 752 7.92 -11.78 -5.64
N ARG A 753 7.30 -12.23 -4.54
CA ARG A 753 6.91 -11.34 -3.42
C ARG A 753 8.11 -10.68 -2.74
N ARG A 754 9.22 -11.39 -2.57
CA ARG A 754 10.41 -10.89 -1.88
C ARG A 754 11.28 -9.96 -2.73
N PHE A 755 11.31 -10.15 -4.05
CA PHE A 755 12.32 -9.56 -4.93
C PHE A 755 11.77 -8.77 -6.13
N ARG A 756 10.45 -8.70 -6.38
CA ARG A 756 9.86 -7.69 -7.30
C ARG A 756 9.79 -6.30 -6.65
N ASN A 757 10.93 -5.87 -6.15
CA ASN A 757 11.18 -4.59 -5.50
C ASN A 757 12.69 -4.33 -5.56
N PHE A 758 13.17 -3.28 -4.88
CA PHE A 758 14.57 -2.87 -4.92
C PHE A 758 15.59 -3.96 -4.49
N ALA A 759 15.18 -4.98 -3.71
CA ALA A 759 16.06 -6.08 -3.29
C ALA A 759 16.60 -6.94 -4.46
N ILE A 760 16.02 -6.83 -5.66
CA ILE A 760 16.56 -7.45 -6.89
C ILE A 760 18.00 -7.00 -7.18
N LYS A 761 18.39 -5.79 -6.77
CA LYS A 761 19.75 -5.26 -6.88
C LYS A 761 20.75 -6.13 -6.12
N VAL A 762 20.42 -6.46 -4.87
CA VAL A 762 21.26 -7.31 -4.02
C VAL A 762 21.31 -8.73 -4.57
N LEU A 763 20.17 -9.28 -5.00
CA LEU A 763 20.12 -10.59 -5.63
C LEU A 763 20.96 -10.64 -6.91
N GLY A 764 20.92 -9.57 -7.70
CA GLY A 764 21.77 -9.35 -8.87
C GLY A 764 23.26 -9.39 -8.53
N VAL A 765 23.69 -8.67 -7.49
CA VAL A 765 25.08 -8.69 -7.02
C VAL A 765 25.51 -10.08 -6.56
N VAL A 766 24.66 -10.77 -5.79
CA VAL A 766 24.94 -12.13 -5.28
C VAL A 766 25.15 -13.12 -6.42
N TYR A 767 24.22 -13.17 -7.38
CA TYR A 767 24.27 -14.11 -8.51
C TYR A 767 25.18 -13.68 -9.67
N SER A 768 25.61 -12.42 -9.70
CA SER A 768 26.41 -11.92 -10.82
C SER A 768 27.69 -12.73 -10.99
N ARG A 769 28.08 -12.97 -12.24
CA ARG A 769 29.33 -13.67 -12.54
C ARG A 769 30.57 -12.78 -12.40
N PHE A 770 30.38 -11.48 -12.17
CA PHE A 770 31.47 -10.51 -12.09
C PHE A 770 32.18 -10.55 -10.73
N GLU A 771 33.52 -10.52 -10.74
CA GLU A 771 34.33 -10.27 -9.54
C GLU A 771 34.17 -8.80 -9.08
N GLU A 772 34.22 -7.87 -10.04
CA GLU A 772 34.04 -6.44 -9.83
C GLU A 772 32.76 -5.94 -10.52
N ILE A 773 31.83 -5.43 -9.73
CA ILE A 773 30.49 -5.02 -10.16
C ILE A 773 30.34 -3.51 -10.06
N MET A 774 29.88 -2.88 -11.14
CA MET A 774 29.24 -1.57 -11.07
C MET A 774 27.73 -1.79 -11.14
N LEU A 775 27.05 -1.59 -10.02
CA LEU A 775 25.60 -1.65 -9.98
C LEU A 775 25.04 -0.30 -10.39
N MET A 776 24.06 -0.30 -11.30
CA MET A 776 23.45 0.93 -11.83
C MET A 776 21.92 0.84 -11.85
N ASP A 777 21.26 1.97 -11.62
CA ASP A 777 19.85 2.15 -11.94
C ASP A 777 19.65 2.59 -13.40
N ALA A 778 18.48 2.28 -13.95
CA ALA A 778 18.10 2.68 -15.31
C ALA A 778 18.05 4.21 -15.48
N ASP A 779 17.67 4.94 -14.42
CA ASP A 779 17.48 6.39 -14.38
C ASP A 779 18.77 7.18 -14.09
N ALA A 780 19.93 6.52 -14.12
CA ALA A 780 21.21 7.21 -14.14
C ALA A 780 21.43 7.95 -15.49
N LEU A 781 21.80 9.21 -15.41
CA LEU A 781 22.25 10.05 -16.53
C LEU A 781 23.71 10.44 -16.31
N LEU A 782 24.60 9.97 -17.18
CA LEU A 782 26.04 10.19 -17.07
C LEU A 782 26.49 11.44 -17.83
N PHE A 783 27.42 12.20 -17.25
CA PHE A 783 28.05 13.37 -17.90
C PHE A 783 29.50 13.13 -18.32
N GLN A 784 30.10 12.04 -17.83
CA GLN A 784 31.43 11.57 -18.18
C GLN A 784 31.48 10.04 -18.10
N SER A 785 32.53 9.43 -18.65
CA SER A 785 32.69 7.98 -18.61
C SER A 785 32.90 7.48 -17.17
N PRO A 786 32.14 6.46 -16.71
CA PRO A 786 32.26 5.92 -15.36
C PRO A 786 33.49 5.02 -15.17
N MET A 787 34.26 4.75 -16.23
CA MET A 787 35.44 3.90 -16.15
C MET A 787 36.52 4.43 -15.19
N ALA A 788 36.63 5.76 -15.06
CA ALA A 788 37.56 6.38 -14.14
C ALA A 788 37.25 6.06 -12.65
N LEU A 789 36.01 5.65 -12.31
CA LEU A 789 35.65 5.28 -10.95
C LEU A 789 36.44 4.07 -10.44
N TRP A 790 36.80 3.13 -11.32
CA TRP A 790 37.63 1.97 -10.97
C TRP A 790 39.05 2.38 -10.59
N GLU A 791 39.57 3.45 -11.16
CA GLU A 791 40.94 3.92 -10.91
C GLU A 791 41.06 4.80 -9.67
N THR A 792 39.92 5.10 -9.03
CA THR A 792 39.93 5.93 -7.81
C THR A 792 40.70 5.25 -6.70
N ASN A 793 41.47 6.01 -5.94
CA ASN A 793 42.19 5.46 -4.78
C ASN A 793 41.21 4.83 -3.78
N LYS A 794 40.02 5.43 -3.64
CA LYS A 794 38.91 4.90 -2.84
C LYS A 794 38.52 3.47 -3.23
N TYR A 795 38.27 3.21 -4.51
CA TYR A 795 37.93 1.87 -4.98
C TYR A 795 39.14 0.92 -4.93
N GLN A 796 40.31 1.37 -5.36
CA GLN A 796 41.53 0.55 -5.38
C GLN A 796 41.99 0.11 -3.98
N THR A 797 41.69 0.87 -2.93
CA THR A 797 42.05 0.50 -1.54
C THR A 797 41.01 -0.37 -0.85
N THR A 798 39.73 -0.21 -1.18
CA THR A 798 38.63 -0.84 -0.43
C THR A 798 37.84 -1.87 -1.23
N GLY A 799 37.87 -1.83 -2.55
CA GLY A 799 37.00 -2.63 -3.41
C GLY A 799 35.53 -2.20 -3.37
N THR A 800 35.18 -1.08 -2.73
CA THR A 800 33.83 -0.51 -2.77
C THR A 800 33.89 0.99 -3.04
N LEU A 801 32.84 1.53 -3.64
CA LEU A 801 32.66 2.97 -3.77
C LEU A 801 31.17 3.30 -3.73
N PHE A 802 30.78 4.06 -2.71
CA PHE A 802 29.40 4.53 -2.50
C PHE A 802 29.27 6.03 -2.71
N PHE A 803 28.08 6.47 -3.11
CA PHE A 803 27.72 7.88 -3.17
C PHE A 803 26.79 8.25 -2.02
N ASN A 804 26.93 9.47 -1.49
CA ASN A 804 26.10 9.93 -0.39
C ASN A 804 24.69 10.23 -0.90
N ASP A 805 23.65 9.88 -0.15
CA ASP A 805 22.28 10.33 -0.42
C ASP A 805 22.01 11.71 0.19
N ARG A 806 20.90 12.34 -0.23
CA ARG A 806 20.43 13.61 0.30
C ARG A 806 20.18 13.50 1.79
N ILE A 807 20.34 14.64 2.46
CA ILE A 807 20.00 14.81 3.87
C ILE A 807 18.47 14.83 4.01
N ALA A 808 17.85 13.66 3.96
CA ALA A 808 16.40 13.49 4.08
C ALA A 808 15.92 13.68 5.53
N GLU A 809 14.63 14.00 5.70
CA GLU A 809 13.98 14.16 7.00
C GLU A 809 14.34 13.00 7.95
N ALA A 810 14.76 13.31 9.16
CA ALA A 810 15.21 12.29 10.12
C ALA A 810 14.08 11.32 10.53
N ASN A 811 12.82 11.57 10.16
CA ASN A 811 11.67 10.76 10.56
C ASN A 811 11.40 9.55 9.64
N PHE A 812 12.37 9.09 8.86
CA PHE A 812 12.22 7.93 7.97
C PHE A 812 13.38 6.92 8.14
N SER A 813 13.16 5.67 7.71
CA SER A 813 14.19 4.63 7.55
C SER A 813 15.15 4.50 8.74
N MET A 814 16.39 4.99 8.63
CA MET A 814 17.42 4.86 9.68
C MET A 814 17.30 5.85 10.84
N GLY A 815 16.46 6.90 10.71
CA GLY A 815 16.35 7.97 11.68
C GLY A 815 15.29 7.76 12.77
N LEU A 816 14.80 8.87 13.34
CA LEU A 816 13.87 8.96 14.49
C LEU A 816 12.44 8.48 14.20
N GLY A 817 12.08 8.26 12.93
CA GLY A 817 10.73 7.82 12.56
C GLY A 817 10.37 6.40 12.99
N TYR A 818 11.39 5.60 13.31
CA TYR A 818 11.25 4.21 13.74
C TYR A 818 11.90 4.04 15.12
N LYS A 819 11.46 4.83 16.11
CA LYS A 819 11.85 4.66 17.51
C LYS A 819 11.44 3.26 17.98
N PRO A 820 12.35 2.39 18.43
CA PRO A 820 11.98 1.12 19.03
C PRO A 820 11.10 1.39 20.25
N ALA A 821 10.00 0.65 20.39
CA ALA A 821 8.98 0.83 21.41
C ALA A 821 9.49 0.99 22.86
N LYS A 822 10.67 0.43 23.14
CA LYS A 822 11.28 0.36 24.46
C LYS A 822 12.42 1.36 24.69
N ARG A 823 12.86 2.12 23.67
CA ARG A 823 14.01 3.05 23.74
C ARG A 823 13.81 4.31 22.86
N PRO A 824 12.96 5.27 23.27
CA PRO A 824 12.56 6.41 22.44
C PRO A 824 13.68 7.43 22.14
N ASN A 825 14.85 7.26 22.76
CA ASN A 825 16.03 8.11 22.56
C ASN A 825 17.09 7.46 21.65
N ILE A 826 16.74 6.37 20.95
CA ILE A 826 17.68 5.60 20.12
C ILE A 826 17.15 5.55 18.69
N MET A 827 18.02 5.84 17.73
CA MET A 827 17.72 5.79 16.30
C MET A 827 17.60 4.36 15.79
N ALA A 828 16.85 4.16 14.72
CA ALA A 828 16.62 2.82 14.15
C ALA A 828 17.93 2.10 13.78
N ILE A 829 18.90 2.83 13.22
CA ILE A 829 20.23 2.27 12.90
C ILE A 829 21.02 1.87 14.15
N GLU A 830 20.94 2.65 15.24
CA GLU A 830 21.62 2.33 16.49
C GLU A 830 21.03 1.05 17.12
N ASP A 831 19.69 0.95 17.15
CA ASP A 831 19.00 -0.23 17.67
C ASP A 831 19.32 -1.48 16.85
N TYR A 832 19.27 -1.39 15.52
CA TYR A 832 19.62 -2.49 14.63
C TYR A 832 21.06 -2.96 14.84
N LEU A 833 22.04 -2.04 14.80
CA LEU A 833 23.45 -2.38 14.93
C LEU A 833 23.80 -2.91 16.33
N SER A 834 23.10 -2.45 17.38
CA SER A 834 23.29 -2.96 18.74
C SER A 834 22.88 -4.42 18.93
N LYS A 835 22.00 -4.95 18.06
CA LYS A 835 21.51 -6.34 18.10
C LYS A 835 22.21 -7.25 17.11
N ALA A 836 23.09 -6.70 16.27
CA ALA A 836 23.75 -7.46 15.22
C ALA A 836 24.79 -8.43 15.80
N ASP A 837 24.67 -9.71 15.43
CA ASP A 837 25.64 -10.75 15.75
C ASP A 837 26.49 -11.06 14.51
N VAL A 838 27.79 -10.81 14.63
CA VAL A 838 28.77 -10.95 13.54
C VAL A 838 29.74 -12.11 13.76
N ASP A 839 29.62 -12.86 14.86
CA ASP A 839 30.65 -13.81 15.31
C ASP A 839 30.90 -14.92 14.28
N LEU A 840 29.83 -15.50 13.72
CA LEU A 840 29.95 -16.52 12.69
C LEU A 840 30.59 -15.98 11.40
N PHE A 841 30.36 -14.70 11.07
CA PHE A 841 30.92 -14.06 9.87
C PHE A 841 32.40 -13.72 10.01
N ARG A 842 32.95 -13.59 11.23
CA ARG A 842 34.38 -13.31 11.46
C ARG A 842 35.31 -14.39 10.91
N ASN A 843 34.77 -15.58 10.64
CA ASN A 843 35.48 -16.70 10.00
C ASN A 843 35.70 -16.51 8.49
N ILE A 844 35.01 -15.55 7.86
CA ILE A 844 35.22 -15.17 6.45
C ILE A 844 36.26 -14.03 6.44
N PRO A 845 37.26 -14.04 5.54
CA PRO A 845 38.25 -12.96 5.48
C PRO A 845 37.64 -11.61 5.13
N THR A 846 38.34 -10.53 5.50
CA THR A 846 37.92 -9.15 5.26
C THR A 846 39.13 -8.26 5.01
N ILE A 847 38.93 -7.05 4.47
CA ILE A 847 40.02 -6.07 4.39
C ILE A 847 40.19 -5.45 5.78
N PRO A 848 41.37 -5.54 6.41
CA PRO A 848 41.59 -5.01 7.76
C PRO A 848 41.29 -3.51 7.81
N ARG A 849 40.35 -3.09 8.68
CA ARG A 849 40.00 -1.68 8.87
C ARG A 849 40.62 -1.13 10.16
N PRO A 850 41.15 0.10 10.17
CA PRO A 850 41.55 0.76 11.42
C PRO A 850 40.36 0.96 12.37
N ASN A 851 40.60 0.79 13.66
CA ASN A 851 39.60 1.04 14.69
C ASN A 851 39.27 2.54 14.74
N ALA A 852 38.03 2.87 15.10
CA ALA A 852 37.67 4.24 15.39
C ALA A 852 38.54 4.80 16.52
N SER A 853 38.96 6.06 16.42
CA SER A 853 39.80 6.68 17.44
C SER A 853 39.10 6.71 18.80
N ALA A 854 39.85 6.45 19.88
CA ALA A 854 39.32 6.46 21.24
C ALA A 854 38.64 7.81 21.59
N LYS A 855 39.15 8.91 21.02
CA LYS A 855 38.54 10.23 21.14
C LYS A 855 37.14 10.29 20.51
N LEU A 856 36.96 9.67 19.34
CA LEU A 856 35.66 9.67 18.65
C LEU A 856 34.65 8.76 19.37
N ILE A 857 35.11 7.60 19.85
CA ILE A 857 34.27 6.69 20.66
C ILE A 857 33.85 7.38 21.97
N ALA A 858 34.77 8.05 22.66
CA ALA A 858 34.47 8.78 23.90
C ALA A 858 33.58 10.03 23.68
N ALA A 859 33.58 10.58 22.46
CA ALA A 859 32.74 11.71 22.07
C ALA A 859 31.41 11.27 21.42
N ASP A 860 31.17 9.96 21.30
CA ASP A 860 29.92 9.47 20.76
C ASP A 860 28.82 9.58 21.83
N GLU A 861 27.71 10.22 21.46
CA GLU A 861 26.58 10.47 22.36
C GLU A 861 25.59 9.30 22.38
N SER A 862 25.86 8.24 21.60
CA SER A 862 25.00 7.07 21.53
C SER A 862 24.96 6.32 22.86
N THR A 863 23.78 5.82 23.21
CA THR A 863 23.57 5.04 24.44
C THR A 863 23.60 3.53 24.19
N VAL A 864 23.83 3.08 22.96
CA VAL A 864 23.90 1.66 22.62
C VAL A 864 25.32 1.09 22.73
N THR A 865 25.39 -0.19 23.09
CA THR A 865 26.63 -0.98 23.00
C THR A 865 26.62 -1.75 21.69
N LEU A 866 27.70 -1.65 20.91
CA LEU A 866 27.90 -2.43 19.70
C LEU A 866 28.75 -3.68 19.99
N HIS A 867 28.37 -4.82 19.42
CA HIS A 867 29.09 -6.10 19.55
C HIS A 867 30.18 -6.31 18.46
N PHE A 868 30.42 -5.28 17.66
CA PHE A 868 31.45 -5.21 16.63
C PHE A 868 32.14 -3.84 16.70
N GLN A 869 33.29 -3.70 16.03
CA GLN A 869 34.04 -2.46 16.05
C GLN A 869 33.50 -1.45 15.03
N PRO A 870 32.86 -0.33 15.45
CA PRO A 870 32.34 0.66 14.52
C PRO A 870 33.47 1.36 13.75
N SER A 871 33.16 1.86 12.55
CA SER A 871 34.09 2.73 11.80
C SER A 871 33.95 4.19 12.19
N GLU A 872 35.02 4.98 11.95
CA GLU A 872 34.87 6.43 12.02
C GLU A 872 33.86 6.97 11.00
N GLY A 873 33.69 6.27 9.87
CA GLY A 873 32.72 6.63 8.82
C GLY A 873 31.29 6.53 9.33
N LEU A 874 30.94 5.45 10.04
CA LEU A 874 29.66 5.27 10.71
C LEU A 874 29.46 6.35 11.77
N LEU A 875 30.39 6.49 12.71
CA LEU A 875 30.26 7.42 13.84
C LEU A 875 30.21 8.89 13.39
N LYS A 876 30.71 9.24 12.20
CA LYS A 876 30.61 10.60 11.62
C LYS A 876 29.43 10.76 10.66
N SER A 877 28.74 9.68 10.30
CA SER A 877 27.68 9.72 9.30
C SER A 877 26.48 10.54 9.76
N HIS A 878 25.80 11.18 8.80
CA HIS A 878 24.58 11.94 9.09
C HIS A 878 23.49 11.07 9.74
N PRO A 879 23.26 9.81 9.33
CA PRO A 879 22.30 8.95 10.03
C PRO A 879 22.68 8.60 11.45
N TRP A 880 23.95 8.27 11.73
CA TRP A 880 24.40 8.01 13.10
C TRP A 880 24.35 9.26 14.00
N LYS A 881 24.33 10.46 13.41
CA LYS A 881 24.17 11.73 14.14
C LYS A 881 22.74 12.25 14.15
N GLY A 882 21.76 11.47 13.69
CA GLY A 882 20.35 11.88 13.65
C GLY A 882 20.04 13.02 12.69
N ARG A 883 20.94 13.29 11.73
CA ARG A 883 20.82 14.38 10.76
C ARG A 883 20.12 13.96 9.47
N SER A 884 20.08 12.67 9.17
CA SER A 884 19.41 12.16 7.97
C SER A 884 18.91 10.72 8.11
N ALA A 885 17.83 10.39 7.42
CA ALA A 885 17.31 9.03 7.29
C ALA A 885 18.13 8.12 6.33
N HIS A 886 18.99 8.69 5.50
CA HIS A 886 19.67 7.98 4.41
C HIS A 886 21.18 8.24 4.39
N ARG A 887 21.94 7.23 3.93
CA ARG A 887 23.38 7.38 3.72
C ARG A 887 23.76 7.13 2.27
N VAL A 888 23.23 6.08 1.66
CA VAL A 888 23.69 5.60 0.35
C VAL A 888 22.70 5.95 -0.75
N ASP A 889 23.20 6.58 -1.82
CA ASP A 889 22.55 6.57 -3.14
C ASP A 889 23.04 5.33 -3.90
N SER A 890 22.12 4.44 -4.28
CA SER A 890 22.43 3.18 -4.98
C SER A 890 22.16 3.22 -6.48
N SER A 891 22.10 4.42 -7.08
CA SER A 891 21.94 4.57 -8.53
C SER A 891 23.22 4.30 -9.30
N VAL A 892 24.37 4.52 -8.66
CA VAL A 892 25.67 3.99 -9.10
C VAL A 892 26.45 3.57 -7.86
N LEU A 893 26.90 2.31 -7.78
CA LEU A 893 27.86 1.88 -6.76
C LEU A 893 28.82 0.84 -7.33
N LEU A 894 30.04 0.76 -6.76
CA LEU A 894 31.02 -0.26 -7.12
C LEU A 894 31.20 -1.26 -5.98
N TRP A 895 31.34 -2.54 -6.31
CA TRP A 895 31.47 -3.64 -5.37
C TRP A 895 32.40 -4.74 -5.90
N ASN A 896 33.45 -5.08 -5.16
CA ASN A 896 34.36 -6.19 -5.47
C ASN A 896 34.07 -7.37 -4.53
N LYS A 897 33.46 -8.44 -5.06
CA LYS A 897 33.02 -9.60 -4.25
C LYS A 897 34.17 -10.36 -3.60
N LYS A 898 35.31 -10.43 -4.29
CA LYS A 898 36.50 -11.18 -3.83
C LYS A 898 37.28 -10.43 -2.77
N ARG A 899 37.30 -9.10 -2.84
CA ARG A 899 37.89 -8.24 -1.80
C ARG A 899 36.96 -8.07 -0.60
N GLN A 900 35.65 -8.21 -0.81
CA GLN A 900 34.63 -8.06 0.21
C GLN A 900 33.85 -9.36 0.47
N PRO A 901 34.49 -10.53 0.70
CA PRO A 901 33.76 -11.78 0.76
C PRO A 901 32.86 -11.85 2.00
N ARG A 902 33.34 -11.37 3.17
CA ARG A 902 32.52 -11.28 4.38
C ARG A 902 31.32 -10.34 4.21
N ALA A 903 31.55 -9.14 3.69
CA ALA A 903 30.46 -8.19 3.46
C ALA A 903 29.46 -8.70 2.43
N THR A 904 29.92 -9.42 1.39
CA THR A 904 29.03 -10.03 0.38
C THR A 904 28.18 -11.15 1.00
N ALA A 905 28.75 -11.97 1.90
CA ALA A 905 28.02 -13.00 2.63
C ALA A 905 26.99 -12.42 3.61
N ILE A 906 27.29 -11.28 4.27
CA ILE A 906 26.34 -10.55 5.11
C ILE A 906 25.23 -9.94 4.24
N LEU A 907 25.59 -9.32 3.12
CA LEU A 907 24.65 -8.73 2.18
C LEU A 907 23.67 -9.79 1.63
N ALA A 908 24.17 -10.99 1.29
CA ALA A 908 23.34 -12.12 0.90
C ALA A 908 22.46 -12.60 2.07
N SER A 909 23.00 -12.67 3.29
CA SER A 909 22.25 -13.07 4.49
C SER A 909 21.05 -12.18 4.76
N ILE A 910 21.20 -10.85 4.65
CA ILE A 910 20.13 -9.85 4.87
C ILE A 910 18.88 -10.12 4.02
N ILE A 911 19.04 -10.73 2.84
CA ILE A 911 17.93 -11.04 1.93
C ILE A 911 17.53 -12.52 1.90
N SER A 912 18.14 -13.37 2.72
CA SER A 912 17.99 -14.83 2.73
C SER A 912 16.97 -15.32 3.77
N LEU A 913 16.83 -16.65 3.92
CA LEU A 913 15.98 -17.33 4.91
C LEU A 913 16.80 -17.80 6.14
N ASN A 914 17.68 -16.94 6.68
CA ASN A 914 18.61 -17.29 7.75
C ASN A 914 18.49 -16.47 9.05
N ASP A 915 17.32 -15.89 9.28
CA ASP A 915 17.00 -15.11 10.49
C ASP A 915 17.94 -13.91 10.74
N VAL A 916 18.66 -13.45 9.72
CA VAL A 916 19.37 -12.16 9.77
C VAL A 916 18.36 -11.05 9.43
N PRO A 917 18.05 -10.15 10.38
CA PRO A 917 17.05 -9.12 10.14
C PRO A 917 17.54 -8.11 9.10
N ARG A 918 16.60 -7.57 8.32
CA ARG A 918 16.90 -6.49 7.38
C ARG A 918 17.18 -5.19 8.13
N PRO A 919 18.21 -4.43 7.75
CA PRO A 919 18.44 -3.13 8.35
C PRO A 919 17.33 -2.15 7.94
N PRO A 920 17.03 -1.16 8.79
CA PRO A 920 16.08 -0.10 8.45
C PRO A 920 16.59 0.66 7.22
N SER A 921 15.81 0.68 6.15
CA SER A 921 16.24 1.21 4.85
C SER A 921 15.03 1.55 3.99
N TYR A 922 15.14 2.59 3.17
CA TYR A 922 14.23 2.80 2.06
C TYR A 922 14.70 1.93 0.89
N GLY A 923 14.08 0.76 0.73
CA GLY A 923 14.53 -0.25 -0.22
C GLY A 923 15.81 -0.95 0.24
N ASP A 924 16.75 -1.15 -0.68
CA ASP A 924 17.97 -1.94 -0.48
C ASP A 924 19.24 -1.12 -0.24
N LYS A 925 19.22 0.19 -0.52
CA LYS A 925 20.42 1.03 -0.65
C LYS A 925 21.33 1.02 0.58
N GLU A 926 20.76 0.99 1.79
CA GLU A 926 21.54 1.00 3.03
C GLU A 926 22.17 -0.37 3.34
N PHE A 927 21.71 -1.45 2.67
CA PHE A 927 22.18 -2.82 2.93
C PHE A 927 23.67 -2.95 2.60
N PHE A 928 24.14 -2.28 1.55
CA PHE A 928 25.55 -2.33 1.11
C PHE A 928 26.49 -1.74 2.16
N PHE A 929 26.17 -0.56 2.68
CA PHE A 929 26.97 0.11 3.70
C PHE A 929 26.90 -0.64 5.04
N VAL A 930 25.71 -1.06 5.46
CA VAL A 930 25.53 -1.82 6.72
C VAL A 930 26.27 -3.15 6.65
N ALA A 931 26.24 -3.86 5.52
CA ALA A 931 26.98 -5.10 5.34
C ALA A 931 28.51 -4.88 5.50
N CYS A 932 29.04 -3.76 5.03
CA CYS A 932 30.45 -3.41 5.25
C CYS A 932 30.75 -3.10 6.73
N GLU A 933 29.87 -2.38 7.44
CA GLU A 933 30.04 -2.12 8.88
C GLU A 933 30.06 -3.41 9.69
N LEU A 934 29.07 -4.28 9.46
CA LEU A 934 28.98 -5.59 10.14
C LEU A 934 30.12 -6.54 9.74
N ALA A 935 30.68 -6.39 8.53
CA ALA A 935 31.86 -7.14 8.13
C ALA A 935 33.15 -6.66 8.80
N GLU A 936 33.14 -5.52 9.51
CA GLU A 936 34.34 -4.88 10.06
C GLU A 936 35.41 -4.65 8.95
N THR A 937 34.95 -4.39 7.71
CA THR A 937 35.80 -4.22 6.51
C THR A 937 36.08 -2.76 6.21
N GLN A 938 37.13 -2.47 5.44
CA GLN A 938 37.30 -1.14 4.84
C GLN A 938 36.30 -0.94 3.71
N TYR A 939 35.73 0.26 3.61
CA TYR A 939 34.85 0.67 2.52
C TYR A 939 34.99 2.18 2.27
N ALA A 940 34.58 2.66 1.10
CA ALA A 940 34.74 4.08 0.74
C ALA A 940 33.44 4.74 0.26
N PHE A 941 33.30 6.03 0.62
CA PHE A 941 32.29 6.94 0.10
C PHE A 941 32.95 8.07 -0.68
N SER A 942 32.22 8.61 -1.66
CA SER A 942 32.50 9.91 -2.28
C SER A 942 32.80 10.96 -1.20
N ASP A 943 33.79 11.81 -1.46
CA ASP A 943 34.16 12.95 -0.60
C ASP A 943 33.12 14.07 -0.63
N PHE A 944 32.18 14.01 -1.57
CA PHE A 944 31.21 15.06 -1.82
C PHE A 944 29.79 14.65 -1.41
N ALA A 945 29.05 15.62 -0.86
CA ALA A 945 27.62 15.49 -0.59
C ALA A 945 26.83 15.47 -1.90
N THR A 946 25.62 14.90 -1.87
CA THR A 946 24.67 14.97 -2.98
C THR A 946 24.27 16.42 -3.24
N GLY A 947 24.32 16.81 -4.50
CA GLY A 947 23.76 18.06 -4.99
C GLY A 947 22.34 17.87 -5.54
N SER A 948 21.83 18.93 -6.15
CA SER A 948 20.65 18.89 -7.00
C SER A 948 20.94 19.48 -8.37
N ALA A 949 20.18 19.07 -9.36
CA ALA A 949 20.22 19.63 -10.71
C ALA A 949 18.81 19.79 -11.28
N GLY A 950 18.53 20.96 -11.84
CA GLY A 950 17.21 21.28 -12.38
C GLY A 950 17.12 22.73 -12.90
N SER A 951 15.91 23.12 -13.30
CA SER A 951 15.64 24.47 -13.81
C SER A 951 15.12 25.46 -12.76
N ASP A 952 14.68 25.00 -11.58
CA ASP A 952 14.31 25.88 -10.47
C ASP A 952 15.59 26.28 -9.72
N PHE A 953 16.22 27.36 -10.20
CA PHE A 953 17.37 27.98 -9.59
C PHE A 953 17.02 29.33 -8.99
N ARG A 954 17.29 29.49 -7.70
CA ARG A 954 17.07 30.72 -6.94
C ARG A 954 18.43 31.25 -6.52
N ASP A 955 18.98 32.11 -7.37
CA ASP A 955 20.31 32.66 -7.16
C ASP A 955 20.33 33.73 -6.05
N LYS A 956 21.17 33.52 -5.05
CA LYS A 956 21.48 34.47 -3.98
C LYS A 956 23.00 34.63 -3.77
N GLY A 957 23.80 34.16 -4.72
CA GLY A 957 25.25 34.15 -4.66
C GLY A 957 25.86 32.89 -4.03
N GLU A 958 27.19 32.89 -3.92
CA GLU A 958 27.97 31.75 -3.44
C GLU A 958 27.53 31.29 -2.04
N ASN A 959 27.31 29.98 -1.88
CA ASN A 959 26.85 29.33 -0.65
C ASN A 959 25.54 29.91 -0.07
N LYS A 960 24.70 30.54 -0.89
CA LYS A 960 23.42 31.15 -0.46
C LYS A 960 22.25 30.79 -1.37
N SER A 961 22.52 30.17 -2.50
CA SER A 961 21.52 29.83 -3.51
C SER A 961 20.77 28.54 -3.17
N ILE A 962 19.70 28.29 -3.91
CA ILE A 962 18.89 27.07 -3.84
C ILE A 962 18.70 26.55 -5.27
N ILE A 963 18.90 25.26 -5.49
CA ILE A 963 18.55 24.57 -6.73
C ILE A 963 17.60 23.43 -6.38
N CYS A 964 16.45 23.35 -7.04
CA CYS A 964 15.52 22.25 -6.88
C CYS A 964 15.56 21.33 -8.10
N GLY A 965 15.58 20.01 -7.87
CA GLY A 965 15.50 19.05 -8.97
C GLY A 965 15.97 17.64 -8.61
N SER A 966 16.60 16.98 -9.57
CA SER A 966 17.11 15.61 -9.48
C SER A 966 18.43 15.53 -8.72
N ALA A 967 18.77 14.36 -8.15
CA ALA A 967 20.00 14.21 -7.39
C ALA A 967 21.20 14.30 -8.33
N ALA A 968 22.22 15.06 -7.93
CA ALA A 968 23.40 15.32 -8.74
C ALA A 968 24.65 14.90 -7.96
N HIS A 969 25.48 14.06 -8.58
CA HIS A 969 26.66 13.48 -7.96
C HIS A 969 27.91 13.90 -8.71
N HIS A 970 28.93 14.27 -7.95
CA HIS A 970 30.21 14.72 -8.47
C HIS A 970 31.21 13.56 -8.54
N PHE A 971 32.28 13.73 -9.29
CA PHE A 971 33.38 12.76 -9.28
C PHE A 971 33.87 12.56 -7.84
N PRO A 972 34.07 11.32 -7.34
CA PRO A 972 34.05 11.01 -5.90
C PRO A 972 35.29 11.42 -5.11
N GLU A 973 36.37 11.80 -5.79
CA GLU A 973 37.63 12.25 -5.19
C GLU A 973 38.20 13.42 -5.98
N LYS A 974 39.13 14.16 -5.39
CA LYS A 974 39.84 15.25 -6.07
C LYS A 974 41.32 15.20 -5.72
N ALA A 975 42.17 15.69 -6.62
CA ALA A 975 43.54 16.01 -6.26
C ALA A 975 43.57 17.13 -5.20
N GLU A 976 44.61 17.15 -4.36
CA GLU A 976 44.77 18.20 -3.35
C GLU A 976 44.80 19.60 -3.98
N SER A 977 45.40 19.72 -5.17
CA SER A 977 45.53 20.97 -5.93
C SER A 977 44.24 21.46 -6.59
N THR A 978 43.23 20.60 -6.78
CA THR A 978 41.98 20.98 -7.46
C THR A 978 41.02 21.67 -6.48
N PRO A 979 40.58 22.91 -6.74
CA PRO A 979 39.53 23.57 -5.96
C PRO A 979 38.23 22.75 -5.96
N ILE A 980 37.49 22.76 -4.85
CA ILE A 980 36.26 21.96 -4.74
C ILE A 980 35.19 22.39 -5.76
N GLN A 981 35.15 23.68 -6.10
CA GLN A 981 34.24 24.26 -7.08
C GLN A 981 34.52 23.77 -8.52
N GLU A 982 35.72 23.23 -8.79
CA GLU A 982 36.13 22.72 -10.11
C GLU A 982 35.90 21.20 -10.25
N VAL A 983 35.36 20.54 -9.23
CA VAL A 983 35.05 19.10 -9.31
C VAL A 983 33.89 18.89 -10.30
N SER A 984 34.12 18.04 -11.30
CA SER A 984 33.15 17.80 -12.37
C SER A 984 31.92 17.01 -11.90
N LEU A 985 30.79 17.30 -12.53
CA LEU A 985 29.57 16.50 -12.39
C LEU A 985 29.80 15.11 -13.00
N MET A 986 29.46 14.06 -12.26
CA MET A 986 29.61 12.67 -12.68
C MET A 986 28.32 12.14 -13.30
N TYR A 987 27.24 12.15 -12.51
CA TYR A 987 25.94 11.66 -12.93
C TYR A 987 24.79 12.35 -12.21
N MET A 988 23.61 12.23 -12.78
CA MET A 988 22.33 12.56 -12.13
C MET A 988 21.46 11.32 -12.03
N ASN A 989 20.67 11.21 -10.96
CA ASN A 989 19.59 10.24 -10.85
C ASN A 989 18.26 10.95 -11.20
N THR A 990 17.61 10.54 -12.30
CA THR A 990 16.40 11.21 -12.83
C THR A 990 15.49 10.31 -13.68
N ASP A 991 14.25 10.14 -13.23
CA ASP A 991 13.12 9.59 -13.99
C ASP A 991 12.53 10.60 -14.99
N TYR A 992 12.93 11.87 -14.91
CA TYR A 992 12.38 12.98 -15.69
C TYR A 992 13.20 13.33 -16.93
N ILE A 993 14.02 12.41 -17.44
CA ILE A 993 14.94 12.74 -18.51
C ILE A 993 14.27 13.38 -19.74
N MET A 994 13.08 12.92 -20.11
CA MET A 994 12.32 13.45 -21.25
C MET A 994 11.71 14.83 -20.99
N ARG A 995 11.57 15.23 -19.71
CA ARG A 995 11.02 16.54 -19.31
C ARG A 995 12.04 17.66 -19.37
N TYR A 996 13.34 17.37 -19.35
CA TYR A 996 14.36 18.41 -19.43
C TYR A 996 14.36 19.09 -20.80
N LYS A 997 14.26 20.42 -20.77
CA LYS A 997 14.31 21.28 -21.96
C LYS A 997 15.37 22.38 -21.80
N PRO A 998 16.68 22.05 -21.78
CA PRO A 998 17.74 23.04 -21.54
C PRO A 998 17.72 24.26 -22.47
N LYS A 999 17.23 24.11 -23.71
CA LYS A 999 16.99 25.21 -24.67
C LYS A 999 15.87 26.16 -24.24
N LYS A 1000 14.79 25.66 -23.62
CA LYS A 1000 13.64 26.47 -23.19
C LYS A 1000 13.83 27.03 -21.78
N SER A 1001 14.46 26.26 -20.90
CA SER A 1001 14.73 26.63 -19.53
C SER A 1001 16.17 26.22 -19.17
N PRO A 1002 17.08 27.19 -18.92
CA PRO A 1002 18.44 26.88 -18.53
C PRO A 1002 18.48 25.99 -17.29
N MET A 1003 19.36 25.00 -17.30
CA MET A 1003 19.55 24.13 -16.15
C MET A 1003 20.78 24.52 -15.34
N TYR A 1004 20.71 24.25 -14.05
CA TYR A 1004 21.77 24.49 -13.09
C TYR A 1004 21.94 23.25 -12.21
N TYR A 1005 23.16 23.00 -11.75
CA TYR A 1005 23.47 22.01 -10.72
C TYR A 1005 24.20 22.65 -9.55
N ALA A 1006 24.06 22.07 -8.36
CA ALA A 1006 24.80 22.51 -7.18
C ALA A 1006 26.27 22.13 -7.31
N ALA A 1007 27.19 23.07 -7.09
CA ALA A 1007 28.62 22.80 -7.03
C ALA A 1007 28.95 21.76 -5.92
N ALA A 1008 30.08 21.06 -6.07
CA ALA A 1008 30.51 20.07 -5.10
C ALA A 1008 30.72 20.70 -3.71
N ARG A 1009 30.33 19.95 -2.67
CA ARG A 1009 30.51 20.34 -1.27
C ARG A 1009 31.02 19.14 -0.47
N PRO A 1010 31.81 19.34 0.60
CA PRO A 1010 32.31 18.23 1.40
C PRO A 1010 31.14 17.46 2.03
N ARG A 1011 31.21 16.13 2.02
CA ARG A 1011 30.16 15.24 2.51
C ARG A 1011 29.75 15.47 3.97
N ASP A 1012 30.66 15.98 4.80
CA ASP A 1012 30.46 16.15 6.24
C ASP A 1012 29.69 17.45 6.58
N VAL A 1013 29.48 18.33 5.60
CA VAL A 1013 28.74 19.59 5.80
C VAL A 1013 27.25 19.29 6.01
N PHE A 1014 26.70 19.79 7.13
CA PHE A 1014 25.28 19.77 7.43
C PHE A 1014 24.75 21.22 7.44
N PRO A 1015 24.06 21.68 6.38
CA PRO A 1015 23.58 23.07 6.29
C PRO A 1015 22.35 23.35 7.18
N GLY A 1016 21.74 22.31 7.75
CA GLY A 1016 20.50 22.36 8.52
C GLY A 1016 19.43 21.43 7.94
N THR A 1017 18.26 21.40 8.57
CA THR A 1017 17.12 20.58 8.10
C THR A 1017 16.29 21.33 7.06
N PHE A 1018 15.61 20.58 6.18
CA PHE A 1018 14.75 21.17 5.14
C PHE A 1018 13.47 21.74 5.73
N GLU A 1019 13.00 21.13 6.81
CA GLU A 1019 11.82 21.47 7.61
C GLU A 1019 11.98 22.85 8.26
N GLU A 1020 13.12 23.12 8.90
CA GLU A 1020 13.44 24.43 9.48
C GLU A 1020 13.44 25.54 8.41
N ARG A 1021 13.85 25.20 7.18
CA ARG A 1021 13.93 26.13 6.05
C ARG A 1021 12.64 26.19 5.22
N LYS A 1022 11.63 25.37 5.52
CA LYS A 1022 10.38 25.22 4.74
C LYS A 1022 10.63 24.94 3.25
N LEU A 1023 11.62 24.10 2.95
CA LEU A 1023 11.98 23.69 1.60
C LEU A 1023 11.66 22.21 1.40
N LEU A 1024 11.42 21.81 0.16
CA LEU A 1024 11.32 20.39 -0.20
C LEU A 1024 12.71 19.74 -0.15
N MET A 1025 12.80 18.45 0.21
CA MET A 1025 14.06 17.69 0.22
C MET A 1025 14.83 17.70 -1.11
N MET A 1026 14.13 17.98 -2.22
CA MET A 1026 14.72 18.12 -3.55
C MET A 1026 15.39 19.47 -3.83
N CYS A 1027 15.38 20.38 -2.85
CA CYS A 1027 15.82 21.76 -2.96
C CYS A 1027 16.97 22.09 -1.99
N PRO A 1028 18.16 21.47 -2.12
CA PRO A 1028 19.28 21.81 -1.25
C PRO A 1028 19.57 23.32 -1.30
N PHE A 1029 19.90 23.84 -0.13
CA PHE A 1029 20.12 25.24 0.14
C PHE A 1029 21.55 25.49 0.65
N ASP A 1030 21.90 26.77 0.76
CA ASP A 1030 23.25 27.23 1.07
C ASP A 1030 24.28 26.57 0.12
N ILE A 1031 23.92 26.54 -1.16
CA ILE A 1031 24.73 26.00 -2.27
C ILE A 1031 25.24 27.13 -3.17
N THR A 1032 26.22 26.79 -4.00
CA THR A 1032 26.61 27.58 -5.17
C THR A 1032 26.04 26.90 -6.42
N GLY A 1033 25.30 27.65 -7.23
CA GLY A 1033 24.75 27.12 -8.47
C GLY A 1033 25.74 27.24 -9.63
N VAL A 1034 25.89 26.16 -10.40
CA VAL A 1034 26.67 26.10 -11.63
C VAL A 1034 25.73 25.88 -12.79
N LYS A 1035 25.84 26.70 -13.83
CA LYS A 1035 25.05 26.55 -15.04
C LYS A 1035 25.58 25.37 -15.85
N PHE A 1036 24.69 24.53 -16.37
CA PHE A 1036 25.09 23.49 -17.32
C PHE A 1036 25.81 24.09 -18.53
N SER A 1037 26.96 23.54 -18.84
CA SER A 1037 27.73 23.80 -20.05
C SER A 1037 27.05 23.21 -21.29
N ASP A 1038 27.43 23.69 -22.47
CA ASP A 1038 26.91 23.15 -23.72
C ASP A 1038 27.19 21.65 -23.85
N VAL A 1039 28.35 21.17 -23.38
CA VAL A 1039 28.71 19.75 -23.40
C VAL A 1039 27.76 18.92 -22.53
N GLU A 1040 27.44 19.38 -21.32
CA GLU A 1040 26.52 18.68 -20.43
C GLU A 1040 25.08 18.69 -20.97
N VAL A 1041 24.66 19.80 -21.58
CA VAL A 1041 23.37 19.88 -22.30
C VAL A 1041 23.32 18.89 -23.46
N GLN A 1042 24.42 18.71 -24.19
CA GLN A 1042 24.50 17.72 -25.27
C GLN A 1042 24.38 16.28 -24.75
N GLN A 1043 24.86 15.98 -23.54
CA GLN A 1043 24.68 14.66 -22.92
C GLN A 1043 23.21 14.37 -22.60
N ILE A 1044 22.46 15.38 -22.11
CA ILE A 1044 21.02 15.25 -21.88
C ILE A 1044 20.29 14.96 -23.19
N TYR A 1045 20.56 15.73 -24.24
CA TYR A 1045 19.94 15.53 -25.54
C TYR A 1045 20.30 14.18 -26.15
N GLN A 1046 21.56 13.78 -26.07
CA GLN A 1046 21.99 12.47 -26.54
C GLN A 1046 21.21 11.34 -25.84
N ARG A 1047 21.10 11.39 -24.52
CA ARG A 1047 20.39 10.37 -23.75
C ARG A 1047 18.87 10.36 -24.07
N GLN A 1048 18.25 11.51 -24.37
CA GLN A 1048 16.87 11.59 -24.87
C GLN A 1048 16.72 10.96 -26.27
N GLN A 1049 17.68 11.14 -27.17
CA GLN A 1049 17.66 10.50 -28.49
C GLN A 1049 17.84 8.98 -28.37
N PHE A 1050 18.72 8.50 -27.48
CA PHE A 1050 18.85 7.08 -27.19
C PHE A 1050 17.59 6.49 -26.55
N PHE A 1051 16.86 7.25 -25.74
CA PHE A 1051 15.54 6.84 -25.26
C PHE A 1051 14.56 6.62 -26.43
N GLY A 1052 14.58 7.51 -27.43
CA GLY A 1052 13.82 7.34 -28.67
C GLY A 1052 14.18 6.05 -29.42
N ILE A 1053 15.47 5.76 -29.61
CA ILE A 1053 15.92 4.51 -30.25
C ILE A 1053 15.49 3.27 -29.45
N ALA A 1054 15.65 3.30 -28.14
CA ALA A 1054 15.22 2.20 -27.29
C ALA A 1054 13.69 1.98 -27.36
N LYS A 1055 12.93 3.06 -27.55
CA LYS A 1055 11.48 3.01 -27.72
C LYS A 1055 11.09 2.44 -29.07
N ASP A 1056 11.75 2.90 -30.13
CA ASP A 1056 11.56 2.39 -31.49
C ASP A 1056 11.83 0.88 -31.53
N TRP A 1057 12.93 0.38 -30.94
CA TRP A 1057 13.19 -1.07 -30.87
C TRP A 1057 12.15 -1.87 -30.08
N GLU A 1058 11.57 -1.30 -29.03
CA GLU A 1058 10.50 -1.94 -28.27
C GLU A 1058 9.21 -2.02 -29.09
N ASP A 1059 8.96 -1.01 -29.93
CA ASP A 1059 7.79 -0.97 -30.80
C ASP A 1059 8.01 -1.86 -32.05
N ASP A 1060 9.20 -1.86 -32.65
CA ASP A 1060 9.63 -2.81 -33.71
C ASP A 1060 9.47 -4.26 -33.23
N PHE A 1061 9.79 -4.55 -31.97
CA PHE A 1061 9.63 -5.89 -31.39
C PHE A 1061 8.16 -6.35 -31.37
N LYS A 1062 7.21 -5.42 -31.22
CA LYS A 1062 5.76 -5.69 -31.19
C LYS A 1062 5.17 -5.91 -32.57
N GLU A 1063 5.88 -5.53 -33.64
CA GLU A 1063 5.46 -5.84 -35.00
C GLU A 1063 5.47 -7.36 -35.24
N PRO A 1064 4.55 -7.87 -36.09
CA PRO A 1064 4.51 -9.29 -36.42
C PRO A 1064 5.85 -9.82 -36.93
N ALA A 1065 6.24 -11.01 -36.46
CA ALA A 1065 7.48 -11.64 -36.86
C ALA A 1065 7.52 -11.89 -38.38
N GLY A 1066 8.57 -11.41 -39.06
CA GLY A 1066 8.75 -11.52 -40.51
C GLY A 1066 9.45 -10.31 -41.10
N ALA A 1067 9.28 -10.11 -42.41
CA ALA A 1067 9.96 -9.06 -43.17
C ALA A 1067 9.64 -7.63 -42.69
N GLU A 1068 8.45 -7.39 -42.16
CA GLU A 1068 8.03 -6.06 -41.65
C GLU A 1068 8.84 -5.66 -40.42
N ARG A 1069 8.96 -6.58 -39.44
CA ARG A 1069 9.81 -6.37 -38.26
C ARG A 1069 11.29 -6.25 -38.62
N GLU A 1070 11.81 -7.06 -39.54
CA GLU A 1070 13.20 -6.96 -40.00
C GLU A 1070 13.48 -5.60 -40.67
N ALA A 1071 12.54 -5.10 -41.48
CA ALA A 1071 12.66 -3.79 -42.11
C ALA A 1071 12.58 -2.64 -41.08
N ALA A 1072 11.67 -2.72 -40.12
CA ALA A 1072 11.54 -1.75 -39.03
C ALA A 1072 12.82 -1.71 -38.18
N GLU A 1073 13.32 -2.87 -37.75
CA GLU A 1073 14.57 -2.96 -36.99
C GLU A 1073 15.78 -2.44 -37.78
N THR A 1074 15.83 -2.66 -39.10
CA THR A 1074 16.88 -2.12 -39.97
C THR A 1074 16.84 -0.60 -40.00
N LEU A 1075 15.65 -0.01 -40.18
CA LEU A 1075 15.46 1.45 -40.18
C LEU A 1075 15.88 2.08 -38.84
N THR A 1076 15.49 1.45 -37.72
CA THR A 1076 15.87 1.92 -36.39
C THR A 1076 17.38 1.83 -36.16
N ASN A 1077 18.05 0.78 -36.66
CA ASN A 1077 19.51 0.63 -36.58
C ASN A 1077 20.23 1.69 -37.45
N GLU A 1078 19.76 1.96 -38.67
CA GLU A 1078 20.29 3.04 -39.51
C GLU A 1078 20.15 4.41 -38.81
N LYS A 1079 19.01 4.66 -38.17
CA LYS A 1079 18.79 5.87 -37.35
C LYS A 1079 19.80 5.97 -36.21
N LEU A 1080 20.10 4.87 -35.53
CA LEU A 1080 21.13 4.83 -34.49
C LEU A 1080 22.53 5.10 -35.06
N GLU A 1081 22.90 4.51 -36.19
CA GLU A 1081 24.19 4.76 -36.85
C GLU A 1081 24.37 6.24 -37.21
N VAL A 1082 23.33 6.87 -37.78
CA VAL A 1082 23.32 8.31 -38.07
C VAL A 1082 23.48 9.14 -36.78
N LEU A 1083 22.81 8.76 -35.69
CA LEU A 1083 22.97 9.44 -34.40
C LEU A 1083 24.39 9.32 -33.83
N LEU A 1084 25.01 8.13 -33.96
CA LEU A 1084 26.38 7.88 -33.50
C LEU A 1084 27.43 8.60 -34.36
N ASP A 1085 27.23 8.70 -35.69
CA ASP A 1085 28.10 9.46 -36.59
C ASP A 1085 27.96 10.97 -36.38
N ARG A 1086 26.72 11.48 -36.20
CA ARG A 1086 26.45 12.88 -35.88
C ARG A 1086 27.21 13.35 -34.64
N ARG A 1087 27.42 12.47 -33.65
CA ARG A 1087 28.24 12.79 -32.47
C ARG A 1087 29.72 12.98 -32.80
N LYS A 1088 30.25 12.20 -33.75
CA LYS A 1088 31.66 12.24 -34.13
C LYS A 1088 31.97 13.46 -35.00
N ASN A 1089 31.09 13.77 -35.97
CA ASN A 1089 31.39 14.72 -37.05
C ASN A 1089 30.24 15.68 -37.42
N GLY A 1090 29.10 15.63 -36.73
CA GLY A 1090 27.87 16.34 -37.11
C GLY A 1090 27.50 17.53 -36.21
N PRO A 1091 26.39 18.23 -36.54
CA PRO A 1091 25.91 19.36 -35.75
C PRO A 1091 25.40 18.90 -34.37
N PRO A 1092 25.40 19.79 -33.34
CA PRO A 1092 24.91 19.46 -32.00
C PRO A 1092 23.50 18.85 -32.02
N PHE A 1093 23.22 17.96 -31.08
CA PHE A 1093 21.89 17.38 -30.88
C PHE A 1093 20.86 18.46 -30.56
N GLU A 1094 19.65 18.26 -31.08
CA GLU A 1094 18.49 19.11 -30.84
C GLU A 1094 17.50 18.44 -29.88
N ASP A 1095 16.55 19.23 -29.37
CA ASP A 1095 15.53 18.78 -28.43
C ASP A 1095 14.57 17.80 -29.10
N ALA A 1096 14.55 16.54 -28.63
CA ALA A 1096 13.77 15.47 -29.25
C ALA A 1096 12.25 15.65 -29.09
N THR A 1097 11.79 16.53 -28.20
CA THR A 1097 10.35 16.65 -27.88
C THR A 1097 9.64 17.79 -28.58
N ASP A 1098 10.33 18.56 -29.41
CA ASP A 1098 9.66 19.53 -30.28
C ASP A 1098 9.27 18.81 -31.59
N PRO A 1099 7.96 18.75 -31.95
CA PRO A 1099 7.53 18.05 -33.16
C PRO A 1099 8.09 18.72 -34.42
N PRO A 1100 8.28 17.99 -35.52
CA PRO A 1100 8.72 18.58 -36.78
C PRO A 1100 7.71 19.65 -37.23
N LYS A 1101 8.22 20.80 -37.70
CA LYS A 1101 7.39 21.92 -38.17
C LYS A 1101 6.55 21.50 -39.37
N ASP A 1102 5.24 21.44 -39.18
CA ASP A 1102 4.25 21.28 -40.25
C ASP A 1102 3.91 22.67 -40.82
N PRO A 1103 4.31 22.98 -42.07
CA PRO A 1103 4.11 24.29 -42.69
C PRO A 1103 2.63 24.68 -42.86
N ASP A 1104 1.71 23.71 -42.91
CA ASP A 1104 0.27 24.02 -43.04
C ASP A 1104 -0.34 24.51 -41.72
N LYS A 1105 0.21 24.07 -40.59
CA LYS A 1105 -0.21 24.51 -39.25
C LYS A 1105 0.21 25.95 -38.96
N ASP A 1106 1.39 26.35 -39.43
CA ASP A 1106 1.97 27.69 -39.25
C ASP A 1106 1.18 28.77 -40.01
N ALA A 1107 0.60 28.41 -41.16
CA ALA A 1107 -0.30 29.27 -41.93
C ALA A 1107 -1.66 29.46 -41.22
N GLN A 1108 -2.13 28.42 -40.53
CA GLN A 1108 -3.38 28.45 -39.78
C GLN A 1108 -3.23 29.24 -38.47
N GLU A 1109 -2.11 29.09 -37.76
CA GLU A 1109 -1.81 29.85 -36.55
C GLU A 1109 -1.60 31.34 -36.82
N LYS A 1110 -0.91 31.72 -37.90
CA LYS A 1110 -0.79 33.14 -38.30
C LYS A 1110 -2.15 33.78 -38.59
N LYS A 1111 -3.10 33.00 -39.10
CA LYS A 1111 -4.47 33.47 -39.38
C LYS A 1111 -5.27 33.65 -38.08
N VAL A 1112 -5.07 32.78 -37.10
CA VAL A 1112 -5.67 32.87 -35.75
C VAL A 1112 -5.10 34.06 -34.98
N VAL A 1113 -3.78 34.26 -35.01
CA VAL A 1113 -3.12 35.41 -34.36
C VAL A 1113 -3.55 36.74 -34.97
N ALA A 1114 -3.74 36.80 -36.30
CA ALA A 1114 -4.27 38.00 -36.96
C ALA A 1114 -5.72 38.30 -36.57
N LEU A 1115 -6.55 37.27 -36.34
CA LEU A 1115 -7.92 37.42 -35.87
C LEU A 1115 -7.97 37.82 -34.38
N GLN A 1116 -7.06 37.29 -33.56
CA GLN A 1116 -6.92 37.64 -32.15
C GLN A 1116 -6.53 39.12 -31.99
N ALA A 1117 -5.52 39.58 -32.74
CA ALA A 1117 -5.10 40.98 -32.73
C ALA A 1117 -6.24 41.93 -33.12
N LYS A 1118 -7.06 41.53 -34.10
CA LYS A 1118 -8.23 42.31 -34.54
C LYS A 1118 -9.33 42.35 -33.48
N ALA A 1119 -9.54 41.24 -32.75
CA ALA A 1119 -10.49 41.17 -31.64
C ALA A 1119 -10.05 42.00 -30.43
N ASP A 1120 -8.74 42.08 -30.17
CA ASP A 1120 -8.20 42.88 -29.07
C ASP A 1120 -8.27 44.38 -29.39
N THR A 1121 -8.03 44.75 -30.65
CA THR A 1121 -8.21 46.14 -31.12
C THR A 1121 -9.66 46.61 -30.95
N LEU A 1122 -10.64 45.73 -31.24
CA LEU A 1122 -12.07 46.02 -31.07
C LEU A 1122 -12.46 46.14 -29.60
N ARG A 1123 -11.87 45.33 -28.71
CA ARG A 1123 -12.11 45.43 -27.25
C ARG A 1123 -11.55 46.71 -26.65
N ASP A 1124 -10.43 47.23 -27.16
CA ASP A 1124 -9.90 48.52 -26.70
C ASP A 1124 -10.73 49.71 -27.21
N GLN A 1125 -11.30 49.61 -28.43
CA GLN A 1125 -12.29 50.58 -28.92
C GLN A 1125 -13.58 50.57 -28.07
N GLU A 1126 -14.03 49.40 -27.64
CA GLU A 1126 -15.19 49.25 -26.77
C GLU A 1126 -14.95 49.87 -25.39
N LYS A 1127 -13.75 49.68 -24.81
CA LYS A 1127 -13.35 50.33 -23.55
C LYS A 1127 -13.29 51.86 -23.69
N GLN A 1128 -12.77 52.39 -24.80
CA GLN A 1128 -12.78 53.83 -25.05
C GLN A 1128 -14.20 54.38 -25.19
N LEU A 1129 -15.11 53.63 -25.83
CA LEU A 1129 -16.51 54.02 -25.97
C LEU A 1129 -17.22 54.04 -24.62
N VAL A 1130 -17.01 53.03 -23.78
CA VAL A 1130 -17.56 52.95 -22.41
C VAL A 1130 -16.99 54.07 -21.52
N HIS A 1131 -15.71 54.40 -21.65
CA HIS A 1131 -15.10 55.51 -20.92
C HIS A 1131 -15.71 56.86 -21.35
N THR A 1132 -15.93 57.06 -22.65
CA THR A 1132 -16.57 58.26 -23.21
C THR A 1132 -18.03 58.37 -22.76
N LEU A 1133 -18.78 57.27 -22.77
CA LEU A 1133 -20.17 57.22 -22.30
C LEU A 1133 -20.29 57.49 -20.80
N ASN A 1134 -19.34 57.02 -19.98
CA ASN A 1134 -19.29 57.31 -18.56
C ASN A 1134 -18.94 58.78 -18.27
N GLN A 1135 -18.07 59.40 -19.06
CA GLN A 1135 -17.82 60.85 -18.96
C GLN A 1135 -19.06 61.68 -19.31
N ILE A 1136 -19.83 61.26 -20.32
CA ILE A 1136 -21.12 61.90 -20.69
C ILE A 1136 -22.15 61.73 -19.56
N ALA A 1137 -22.21 60.54 -18.92
CA ALA A 1137 -23.10 60.25 -17.80
C ALA A 1137 -22.76 61.05 -16.53
N GLN A 1138 -21.47 61.31 -16.28
CA GLN A 1138 -21.01 62.15 -15.16
C GLN A 1138 -21.26 63.64 -15.41
N GLN A 1139 -21.23 64.11 -16.66
CA GLN A 1139 -21.60 65.49 -16.98
C GLN A 1139 -23.11 65.76 -16.92
N THR A 1140 -23.95 64.72 -16.98
CA THR A 1140 -25.42 64.84 -16.93
C THR A 1140 -26.01 64.76 -15.51
N THR A 1141 -25.22 64.48 -14.49
CA THR A 1141 -25.68 64.28 -13.09
C THR A 1141 -25.64 65.53 -12.19
N VAL A 1142 -25.43 66.73 -12.74
CA VAL A 1142 -25.50 68.02 -11.97
C VAL A 1142 -26.84 68.76 -12.13
N LYS A 1143 -27.87 68.17 -12.76
CA LYS A 1143 -29.22 68.77 -12.79
C LYS A 1143 -30.30 67.75 -12.43
N ARG A 1144 -30.63 67.69 -11.13
CA ARG A 1144 -31.89 67.23 -10.48
C ARG A 1144 -31.54 66.84 -9.03
N GLY A 1145 -31.12 67.78 -8.18
CA GLY A 1145 -32.04 68.53 -7.33
C GLY A 1145 -32.68 69.76 -7.98
N MET A 1146 -33.96 69.63 -8.30
CA MET A 1146 -35.01 70.66 -8.37
C MET A 1146 -36.33 69.95 -8.55
#